data_AF-A0A1B3SK49-F1
#
_entry.id   AF-A0A1B3SK49-F1
#
_cell.length_a   1.000
_cell.length_b   1.000
_cell.length_c   1.000
_cell.angle_alpha   90.00
_cell.angle_beta   90.00
_cell.angle_gamma   90.00
#
_symmetry.space_group_name_H-M   'P 1'
#
loop_
_entity.id
_entity.type
_entity.pdbx_description
1 polymer ?
#
loop_
_entity_poly.entity_id
_entity_poly.type
_entity_poly.pdbx_seq_one_letter_code
_entity_poly.pdbx_strand_id
1 'polypeptide(L)'
;MKKLLGLLGAIGLTATSASTVIACPSKNSSSDEDQTFDLSAISANDLVLNPDSNSQEDVEQAAIDTLYDKYNADVVKDTDFSVEFNQATHFKKGSLVIKAKSSTNKLLGKATFEYQYVITQSLIKNESRSGWTGTNNSFAVSLTQEGDGKSQLEATVADDSSKIIEDLTVDNTNSNHNKFIVRYTALKAGLAKIVIKYKNFSKTININVIKTDLSAITGTNFYIKPLFNSENGSVEVITAKIKERLGIYAKVGEDFSVDKSSLNLPVEEGKNGSIKIIASSSSEKIVGNVSFSLVFREKAEMEKIEDTYTAFIDNSMYFELTVKNANGVTIPSVEITNGSDKINLPEIKMDPNNKDKFIVTCVGKAEGSANIRFTYGENSKSEDQVNVNLTVKPESRFDLSSLKEDQLNIKAKNSSEDENVKQLIVNIISSLSSEAKETTDFKIDSDKVRPNYDEHNLEDGSYKNGWAKVSANPRSELLKGNADFTVFKSTTKLSDLFKGDTYELGPIPMKTTIPTKEELIIGLNSKSSSQSPVFAQKSFNLISANESKAVIEGLGRFEGTETINYSKAPDKINLSKVVTNKNLGVVNGAYTTPNPMLKDVVNRLNELYPKYDFLKNYTEFSWEGSNKKTGCVLVAKSTSIHYTGNVTLTYTYKPKSKG
;
A
#
# COMPACT_ATOMS: atom_id res chain seq x y z
N MET A 1 -67.69 -6.80 -28.60
CA MET A 1 -68.30 -6.23 -27.38
C MET A 1 -69.74 -6.76 -27.15
N LYS A 2 -69.93 -8.08 -27.02
CA LYS A 2 -71.24 -8.70 -26.73
C LYS A 2 -71.21 -9.66 -25.52
N LYS A 3 -70.07 -9.79 -24.84
CA LYS A 3 -69.88 -10.69 -23.70
C LYS A 3 -69.84 -9.98 -22.33
N LEU A 4 -69.96 -8.65 -22.31
CA LEU A 4 -69.95 -7.85 -21.06
C LEU A 4 -71.36 -7.57 -20.52
N LEU A 5 -72.41 -7.69 -21.34
CA LEU A 5 -73.80 -7.42 -20.93
C LEU A 5 -74.49 -8.62 -20.26
N GLY A 6 -73.93 -9.84 -20.40
CA GLY A 6 -74.50 -11.05 -19.80
C GLY A 6 -74.14 -11.26 -18.32
N LEU A 7 -73.11 -10.57 -17.82
CA LEU A 7 -72.64 -10.73 -16.44
C LEU A 7 -73.30 -9.74 -15.45
N LEU A 8 -73.87 -8.63 -15.94
CA LEU A 8 -74.64 -7.70 -15.10
C LEU A 8 -76.10 -8.14 -14.88
N GLY A 9 -76.59 -9.16 -15.60
CA GLY A 9 -77.96 -9.68 -15.47
C GLY A 9 -78.16 -10.74 -14.38
N ALA A 10 -77.09 -11.21 -13.71
CA ALA A 10 -77.15 -12.34 -12.77
C ALA A 10 -77.10 -11.94 -11.28
N ILE A 11 -77.13 -10.64 -10.96
CA ILE A 11 -77.06 -10.15 -9.56
C ILE A 11 -78.44 -9.63 -9.07
N GLY A 12 -79.45 -9.58 -9.93
CA GLY A 12 -80.77 -9.06 -9.58
C GLY A 12 -81.87 -10.13 -9.61
N LEU A 13 -81.86 -11.10 -8.70
CA LEU A 13 -83.06 -11.88 -8.28
C LEU A 13 -82.70 -13.00 -7.27
N THR A 14 -82.47 -12.64 -6.01
CA THR A 14 -82.77 -13.49 -4.84
C THR A 14 -83.08 -12.61 -3.63
N ALA A 15 -84.09 -11.74 -3.78
CA ALA A 15 -84.88 -11.26 -2.65
C ALA A 15 -86.11 -12.17 -2.55
N THR A 16 -85.98 -13.26 -1.78
CA THR A 16 -87.12 -14.02 -1.28
C THR A 16 -86.92 -14.22 0.20
N SER A 17 -87.75 -13.49 0.94
CA SER A 17 -88.12 -13.65 2.34
C SER A 17 -88.22 -15.13 2.74
N ALA A 18 -87.19 -15.61 3.43
CA ALA A 18 -87.32 -16.74 4.35
C ALA A 18 -87.28 -16.18 5.77
N SER A 19 -88.42 -15.64 6.22
CA SER A 19 -88.74 -15.57 7.63
C SER A 19 -88.89 -17.01 8.13
N THR A 20 -87.78 -17.67 8.42
CA THR A 20 -87.80 -18.83 9.32
C THR A 20 -88.15 -18.29 10.69
N VAL A 21 -89.41 -18.48 11.06
CA VAL A 21 -89.84 -18.46 12.44
C VAL A 21 -89.06 -19.58 13.13
N ILE A 22 -87.97 -19.23 13.82
CA ILE A 22 -87.28 -20.14 14.74
C ILE A 22 -88.22 -20.26 15.94
N ALA A 23 -89.06 -21.29 15.90
CA ALA A 23 -89.72 -21.79 17.10
C ALA A 23 -88.63 -22.40 17.98
N CYS A 24 -88.18 -21.65 19.00
CA CYS A 24 -87.37 -22.20 20.07
C CYS A 24 -88.08 -23.43 20.65
N PRO A 25 -87.46 -24.61 20.73
CA PRO A 25 -87.97 -25.66 21.60
C PRO A 25 -87.94 -25.09 23.02
N SER A 26 -89.08 -25.12 23.70
CA SER A 26 -89.22 -24.70 25.09
C SER A 26 -88.28 -25.54 25.97
N LYS A 27 -87.06 -25.07 26.16
CA LYS A 27 -86.19 -25.53 27.23
C LYS A 27 -86.83 -25.03 28.52
N ASN A 28 -87.18 -26.03 29.32
CA ASN A 28 -87.59 -25.96 30.70
C ASN A 28 -87.19 -24.65 31.39
N SER A 29 -88.23 -23.91 31.78
CA SER A 29 -88.22 -22.89 32.82
C SER A 29 -87.59 -23.44 34.10
N SER A 30 -86.27 -23.35 34.20
CA SER A 30 -85.66 -22.81 35.41
C SER A 30 -85.75 -21.30 35.29
N SER A 31 -86.26 -20.66 36.34
CA SER A 31 -86.23 -19.22 36.52
C SER A 31 -84.79 -18.72 36.50
N ASP A 32 -84.28 -18.39 35.31
CA ASP A 32 -83.12 -17.52 35.15
C ASP A 32 -83.59 -16.12 35.57
N GLU A 33 -83.46 -15.86 36.87
CA GLU A 33 -83.51 -14.52 37.44
C GLU A 33 -82.66 -13.57 36.58
N ASP A 34 -83.11 -12.31 36.45
CA ASP A 34 -82.38 -11.19 35.85
C ASP A 34 -80.91 -11.15 36.29
N GLN A 35 -80.05 -11.94 35.64
CA GLN A 35 -78.65 -12.04 36.02
C GLN A 35 -77.93 -10.87 35.40
N THR A 36 -77.79 -9.80 36.18
CA THR A 36 -76.99 -8.65 35.81
C THR A 36 -75.50 -8.98 35.97
N PHE A 37 -74.72 -8.84 34.91
CA PHE A 37 -73.28 -9.09 34.91
C PHE A 37 -72.49 -7.83 35.23
N ASP A 38 -71.70 -7.87 36.31
CA ASP A 38 -70.80 -6.78 36.65
C ASP A 38 -69.52 -6.83 35.81
N LEU A 39 -69.36 -5.84 34.92
CA LEU A 39 -68.19 -5.68 34.05
C LEU A 39 -66.88 -5.50 34.85
N SER A 40 -66.94 -5.10 36.12
CA SER A 40 -65.75 -5.01 36.97
C SER A 40 -65.22 -6.38 37.42
N ALA A 41 -66.01 -7.45 37.24
CA ALA A 41 -65.61 -8.82 37.56
C ALA A 41 -64.86 -9.53 36.41
N ILE A 42 -64.64 -8.87 35.27
CA ILE A 42 -63.89 -9.42 34.14
C ILE A 42 -62.43 -9.62 34.54
N SER A 43 -61.90 -10.82 34.31
CA SER A 43 -60.51 -11.13 34.64
C SER A 43 -59.55 -10.32 33.79
N ALA A 44 -58.35 -10.00 34.32
CA ALA A 44 -57.37 -9.20 33.61
C ALA A 44 -56.95 -9.80 32.25
N ASN A 45 -57.00 -11.13 32.10
CA ASN A 45 -56.69 -11.81 30.83
C ASN A 45 -57.77 -11.60 29.77
N ASP A 46 -59.02 -11.47 30.19
CA ASP A 46 -60.17 -11.26 29.31
C ASP A 46 -60.35 -9.78 28.93
N LEU A 47 -59.55 -8.89 29.51
CA LEU A 47 -59.49 -7.47 29.15
C LEU A 47 -58.52 -7.19 27.99
N VAL A 48 -57.99 -8.21 27.31
CA VAL A 48 -57.11 -8.05 26.14
C VAL A 48 -57.82 -8.54 24.87
N LEU A 49 -58.12 -7.61 23.95
CA LEU A 49 -58.82 -7.92 22.70
C LEU A 49 -57.85 -8.16 21.53
N ASN A 50 -58.27 -9.00 20.59
CA ASN A 50 -57.57 -9.29 19.35
C ASN A 50 -58.48 -8.97 18.14
N PRO A 51 -58.70 -7.68 17.83
CA PRO A 51 -59.57 -7.28 16.73
C PRO A 51 -58.92 -7.51 15.35
N ASP A 52 -59.73 -7.58 14.29
CA ASP A 52 -59.25 -7.77 12.91
C ASP A 52 -58.57 -6.52 12.31
N SER A 53 -58.90 -5.33 12.83
CA SER A 53 -58.22 -4.09 12.48
C SER A 53 -58.24 -3.09 13.64
N ASN A 54 -57.61 -1.92 13.47
CA ASN A 54 -57.69 -0.82 14.45
C ASN A 54 -58.95 0.05 14.29
N SER A 55 -59.92 -0.38 13.48
CA SER A 55 -61.20 0.31 13.36
C SER A 55 -61.96 0.19 14.70
N GLN A 56 -62.76 1.20 15.03
CA GLN A 56 -63.58 1.15 16.24
C GLN A 56 -64.59 -0.01 16.19
N GLU A 57 -65.14 -0.30 15.01
CA GLU A 57 -66.14 -1.34 14.78
C GLU A 57 -65.59 -2.75 15.07
N ASP A 58 -64.40 -3.08 14.55
CA ASP A 58 -63.79 -4.40 14.78
C ASP A 58 -63.38 -4.60 16.26
N VAL A 59 -62.98 -3.52 16.93
CA VAL A 59 -62.62 -3.54 18.36
C VAL A 59 -63.86 -3.69 19.22
N GLU A 60 -64.95 -3.02 18.88
CA GLU A 60 -66.25 -3.19 19.55
C GLU A 60 -66.79 -4.60 19.37
N GLN A 61 -66.72 -5.16 18.15
CA GLN A 61 -67.19 -6.51 17.88
C GLN A 61 -66.38 -7.55 18.68
N ALA A 62 -65.05 -7.44 18.70
CA ALA A 62 -64.21 -8.31 19.51
C ALA A 62 -64.55 -8.25 21.01
N ALA A 63 -64.96 -7.08 21.51
CA ALA A 63 -65.39 -6.92 22.89
C ALA A 63 -66.77 -7.55 23.15
N ILE A 64 -67.72 -7.40 22.22
CA ILE A 64 -69.04 -8.05 22.27
C ILE A 64 -68.88 -9.57 22.27
N ASP A 65 -68.05 -10.11 21.38
CA ASP A 65 -67.77 -11.54 21.30
C ASP A 65 -67.16 -12.05 22.61
N THR A 66 -66.22 -11.30 23.19
CA THR A 66 -65.62 -11.64 24.49
C THR A 66 -66.67 -11.67 25.61
N LEU A 67 -67.61 -10.72 25.65
CA LEU A 67 -68.69 -10.69 26.63
C LEU A 67 -69.66 -11.85 26.44
N TYR A 68 -69.98 -12.18 25.19
CA TYR A 68 -70.84 -13.32 24.86
C TYR A 68 -70.18 -14.65 25.26
N ASP A 69 -68.92 -14.87 24.91
CA ASP A 69 -68.21 -16.12 25.21
C ASP A 69 -68.05 -16.36 26.71
N LYS A 70 -67.89 -15.30 27.51
CA LYS A 70 -67.64 -15.41 28.95
C LYS A 70 -68.90 -15.50 29.79
N TYR A 71 -69.91 -14.73 29.43
CA TYR A 71 -71.10 -14.56 30.27
C TYR A 71 -72.38 -15.03 29.59
N ASN A 72 -72.29 -15.53 28.35
CA ASN A 72 -73.44 -15.85 27.52
C ASN A 72 -74.42 -14.66 27.42
N ALA A 73 -73.85 -13.44 27.44
CA ALA A 73 -74.58 -12.19 27.48
C ALA A 73 -74.69 -11.60 26.07
N ASP A 74 -75.89 -11.67 25.50
CA ASP A 74 -76.21 -11.02 24.22
C ASP A 74 -76.46 -9.51 24.46
N VAL A 75 -75.44 -8.69 24.25
CA VAL A 75 -75.41 -7.27 24.58
C VAL A 75 -75.40 -6.42 23.32
N VAL A 76 -76.24 -5.39 23.29
CA VAL A 76 -76.39 -4.50 22.13
C VAL A 76 -75.84 -3.12 22.45
N LYS A 77 -74.91 -2.63 21.63
CA LYS A 77 -74.39 -1.26 21.73
C LYS A 77 -75.53 -0.25 21.70
N ASP A 78 -75.41 0.79 22.51
CA ASP A 78 -76.42 1.83 22.71
C ASP A 78 -77.74 1.40 23.36
N THR A 79 -77.96 0.11 23.59
CA THR A 79 -79.07 -0.39 24.42
C THR A 79 -78.54 -0.78 25.80
N ASP A 80 -77.52 -1.64 25.81
CA ASP A 80 -76.96 -2.23 27.02
C ASP A 80 -75.70 -1.49 27.52
N PHE A 81 -74.93 -0.89 26.62
CA PHE A 81 -73.70 -0.19 26.97
C PHE A 81 -73.39 0.99 26.05
N SER A 82 -72.41 1.78 26.46
CA SER A 82 -71.76 2.85 25.68
C SER A 82 -70.25 2.64 25.68
N VAL A 83 -69.53 3.27 24.74
CA VAL A 83 -68.10 3.03 24.55
C VAL A 83 -67.29 4.33 24.49
N GLU A 84 -66.07 4.28 25.01
CA GLU A 84 -65.02 5.28 24.77
C GLU A 84 -63.84 4.60 24.09
N PHE A 85 -63.52 5.01 22.86
CA PHE A 85 -62.53 4.39 22.01
C PHE A 85 -61.28 5.25 21.88
N ASN A 86 -60.13 4.67 22.26
CA ASN A 86 -58.81 5.25 22.00
C ASN A 86 -58.08 4.35 21.03
N GLN A 87 -57.89 4.84 19.80
CA GLN A 87 -57.26 4.08 18.75
C GLN A 87 -55.83 3.67 19.13
N ALA A 88 -55.51 2.38 18.96
CA ALA A 88 -54.14 1.90 19.06
C ALA A 88 -53.25 2.62 18.05
N THR A 89 -52.03 2.94 18.45
CA THR A 89 -50.96 3.35 17.54
C THR A 89 -49.84 2.33 17.62
N HIS A 90 -48.94 2.32 16.65
CA HIS A 90 -47.80 1.42 16.66
C HIS A 90 -46.88 1.58 17.90
N PHE A 91 -47.01 2.69 18.65
CA PHE A 91 -46.26 2.94 19.89
C PHE A 91 -47.08 2.76 21.17
N LYS A 92 -48.41 2.73 21.09
CA LYS A 92 -49.29 2.73 22.25
C LYS A 92 -50.46 1.80 22.00
N LYS A 93 -50.67 0.85 22.92
CA LYS A 93 -51.88 0.02 22.92
C LYS A 93 -53.13 0.92 22.86
N GLY A 94 -54.12 0.46 22.11
CA GLY A 94 -55.43 1.08 22.11
C GLY A 94 -56.20 0.68 23.35
N SER A 95 -57.28 1.40 23.63
CA SER A 95 -58.22 1.01 24.66
C SER A 95 -59.67 1.21 24.22
N LEU A 96 -60.53 0.29 24.64
CA LEU A 96 -61.98 0.39 24.52
C LEU A 96 -62.59 0.32 25.91
N VAL A 97 -63.20 1.40 26.39
CA VAL A 97 -63.91 1.42 27.66
C VAL A 97 -65.38 1.13 27.40
N ILE A 98 -65.91 0.03 27.93
CA ILE A 98 -67.35 -0.30 27.90
C ILE A 98 -67.98 0.14 29.22
N LYS A 99 -69.04 0.94 29.15
CA LYS A 99 -69.83 1.42 30.31
C LYS A 99 -71.27 0.95 30.18
N ALA A 100 -71.76 0.18 31.14
CA ALA A 100 -73.15 -0.27 31.18
C ALA A 100 -74.10 0.93 31.26
N LYS A 101 -75.21 0.89 30.52
CA LYS A 101 -76.26 1.93 30.61
C LYS A 101 -77.12 1.68 31.84
N SER A 102 -77.56 2.72 32.53
CA SER A 102 -78.40 2.57 33.74
C SER A 102 -79.77 1.95 33.46
N SER A 103 -80.18 1.88 32.19
CA SER A 103 -81.45 1.29 31.75
C SER A 103 -81.36 -0.21 31.47
N THR A 104 -80.17 -0.81 31.40
CA THR A 104 -80.06 -2.25 31.13
C THR A 104 -80.09 -3.06 32.43
N ASN A 105 -80.74 -4.22 32.39
CA ASN A 105 -80.67 -5.24 33.44
C ASN A 105 -79.60 -6.30 33.14
N LYS A 106 -78.91 -6.24 31.98
CA LYS A 106 -77.92 -7.24 31.57
C LYS A 106 -76.52 -6.94 32.08
N LEU A 107 -76.13 -5.66 32.19
CA LEU A 107 -74.78 -5.25 32.55
C LEU A 107 -74.78 -4.25 33.72
N LEU A 108 -73.76 -4.31 34.55
CA LEU A 108 -73.45 -3.36 35.61
C LEU A 108 -71.98 -2.90 35.50
N GLY A 109 -71.70 -1.67 35.90
CA GLY A 109 -70.32 -1.19 36.03
C GLY A 109 -69.66 -0.80 34.70
N LYS A 110 -68.33 -0.93 34.66
CA LYS A 110 -67.49 -0.59 33.49
C LYS A 110 -66.29 -1.54 33.37
N ALA A 111 -65.83 -1.77 32.15
CA ALA A 111 -64.59 -2.48 31.84
C ALA A 111 -63.73 -1.65 30.87
N THR A 112 -62.41 -1.83 30.94
CA THR A 112 -61.46 -1.23 29.99
C THR A 112 -60.66 -2.32 29.34
N PHE A 113 -60.92 -2.53 28.06
CA PHE A 113 -60.19 -3.46 27.23
C PHE A 113 -58.96 -2.80 26.62
N GLU A 114 -57.83 -3.49 26.62
CA GLU A 114 -56.64 -3.10 25.87
C GLU A 114 -56.53 -3.93 24.58
N TYR A 115 -56.02 -3.33 23.51
CA TYR A 115 -55.74 -4.06 22.28
C TYR A 115 -54.48 -3.54 21.61
N GLN A 116 -53.78 -4.41 20.87
CA GLN A 116 -52.55 -4.06 20.18
C GLN A 116 -52.85 -3.47 18.79
N TYR A 117 -51.93 -2.64 18.29
CA TYR A 117 -52.05 -2.06 16.94
C TYR A 117 -52.00 -3.14 15.86
N VAL A 118 -53.08 -3.26 15.09
CA VAL A 118 -53.22 -4.20 13.96
C VAL A 118 -52.83 -3.52 12.65
N ILE A 119 -51.68 -3.88 12.07
CA ILE A 119 -51.18 -3.22 10.87
C ILE A 119 -51.99 -3.66 9.63
N THR A 120 -52.69 -2.74 8.96
CA THR A 120 -53.44 -3.02 7.71
C THR A 120 -52.54 -2.99 6.46
N GLN A 121 -52.82 -3.88 5.49
CA GLN A 121 -51.87 -4.45 4.50
C GLN A 121 -51.37 -3.57 3.33
N SER A 122 -51.62 -2.25 3.24
CA SER A 122 -51.25 -1.47 2.03
C SER A 122 -50.02 -0.58 2.20
N LEU A 123 -48.87 -1.15 2.53
CA LEU A 123 -47.63 -0.39 2.78
C LEU A 123 -46.85 -0.01 1.51
N ILE A 124 -47.01 -0.69 0.37
CA ILE A 124 -46.18 -0.48 -0.83
C ILE A 124 -47.07 -0.26 -2.07
N LYS A 125 -46.98 0.93 -2.68
CA LYS A 125 -47.68 1.25 -3.94
C LYS A 125 -47.08 0.44 -5.10
N ASN A 126 -47.95 -0.26 -5.84
CA ASN A 126 -47.57 -1.03 -7.03
C ASN A 126 -47.41 -0.10 -8.23
N GLU A 127 -46.17 0.04 -8.71
CA GLU A 127 -45.91 0.61 -10.03
C GLU A 127 -44.97 -0.35 -10.76
N SER A 128 -45.41 -0.86 -11.91
CA SER A 128 -44.50 -1.55 -12.84
C SER A 128 -43.38 -0.59 -13.20
N ARG A 129 -42.14 -1.05 -13.08
CA ARG A 129 -40.95 -0.23 -13.43
C ARG A 129 -40.35 -0.76 -14.72
N SER A 130 -39.66 0.12 -15.43
CA SER A 130 -38.82 -0.27 -16.56
C SER A 130 -37.35 -0.13 -16.17
N GLY A 131 -36.51 -1.02 -16.66
CA GLY A 131 -35.05 -0.93 -16.51
C GLY A 131 -34.34 -1.24 -17.81
N TRP A 132 -33.05 -0.92 -17.91
CA TRP A 132 -32.23 -1.16 -19.10
C TRP A 132 -31.11 -2.15 -18.79
N THR A 133 -30.80 -3.03 -19.74
CA THR A 133 -29.70 -4.01 -19.59
C THR A 133 -28.34 -3.33 -19.38
N GLY A 134 -27.49 -3.92 -18.54
CA GLY A 134 -26.15 -3.46 -18.18
C GLY A 134 -26.05 -2.15 -17.42
N THR A 135 -27.17 -1.47 -17.15
CA THR A 135 -27.17 -0.26 -16.34
C THR A 135 -27.45 -0.58 -14.87
N ASN A 136 -26.86 0.23 -13.98
CA ASN A 136 -27.25 0.26 -12.57
C ASN A 136 -28.62 0.94 -12.47
N ASN A 137 -29.67 0.13 -12.49
CA ASN A 137 -31.03 0.58 -12.36
C ASN A 137 -31.33 0.85 -10.89
N SER A 138 -32.23 1.80 -10.63
CA SER A 138 -32.73 2.01 -9.29
C SER A 138 -34.17 2.48 -9.28
N PHE A 139 -34.89 2.14 -8.22
CA PHE A 139 -36.20 2.72 -7.94
C PHE A 139 -36.37 2.99 -6.46
N ALA A 140 -37.13 4.03 -6.16
CA ALA A 140 -37.51 4.35 -4.80
C ALA A 140 -38.69 3.48 -4.35
N VAL A 141 -38.61 3.00 -3.11
CA VAL A 141 -39.68 2.30 -2.39
C VAL A 141 -40.06 3.20 -1.23
N SER A 142 -41.35 3.51 -1.09
CA SER A 142 -41.86 4.32 0.01
C SER A 142 -42.91 3.55 0.79
N LEU A 143 -42.85 3.58 2.12
CA LEU A 143 -43.93 3.06 2.97
C LEU A 143 -45.01 4.12 3.12
N THR A 144 -46.29 3.72 3.08
CA THR A 144 -47.45 4.62 3.21
C THR A 144 -47.69 5.11 4.63
N GLN A 145 -47.10 4.47 5.64
CA GLN A 145 -47.14 4.87 7.05
C GLN A 145 -45.71 5.13 7.55
N GLU A 146 -45.59 5.88 8.66
CA GLU A 146 -44.33 6.04 9.40
C GLU A 146 -43.75 4.66 9.75
N GLY A 147 -42.69 4.29 9.03
CA GLY A 147 -41.81 3.18 9.36
C GLY A 147 -41.15 3.45 10.70
N ASP A 148 -40.76 2.38 11.38
CA ASP A 148 -40.27 2.45 12.76
C ASP A 148 -38.84 3.02 12.90
N GLY A 149 -38.23 3.48 11.80
CA GLY A 149 -36.86 3.98 11.72
C GLY A 149 -35.77 2.96 12.05
N LYS A 150 -36.13 1.70 12.39
CA LYS A 150 -35.22 0.66 12.89
C LYS A 150 -35.16 -0.57 11.98
N SER A 151 -36.29 -0.92 11.38
CA SER A 151 -36.40 -2.07 10.49
C SER A 151 -35.79 -1.73 9.13
N GLN A 152 -35.03 -2.69 8.61
CA GLN A 152 -34.42 -2.58 7.28
C GLN A 152 -35.37 -3.14 6.23
N LEU A 153 -35.31 -2.56 5.03
CA LEU A 153 -35.95 -3.13 3.85
C LEU A 153 -35.02 -4.19 3.26
N GLU A 154 -35.55 -5.38 3.05
CA GLU A 154 -34.89 -6.47 2.33
C GLU A 154 -35.45 -6.55 0.91
N ALA A 155 -34.62 -6.93 -0.05
CA ALA A 155 -35.07 -7.22 -1.40
C ALA A 155 -34.37 -8.48 -1.91
N THR A 156 -35.13 -9.36 -2.56
CA THR A 156 -34.66 -10.61 -3.16
C THR A 156 -35.18 -10.72 -4.59
N VAL A 157 -34.35 -11.18 -5.52
CA VAL A 157 -34.79 -11.51 -6.89
C VAL A 157 -35.59 -12.81 -6.84
N ALA A 158 -36.75 -12.88 -7.50
CA ALA A 158 -37.49 -14.13 -7.59
C ALA A 158 -36.72 -15.17 -8.43
N ASP A 159 -36.91 -16.47 -8.16
CA ASP A 159 -36.13 -17.54 -8.80
C ASP A 159 -36.18 -17.49 -10.34
N ASP A 160 -37.36 -17.19 -10.90
CA ASP A 160 -37.59 -17.05 -12.36
C ASP A 160 -36.88 -15.84 -12.98
N SER A 161 -36.42 -14.91 -12.15
CA SER A 161 -35.89 -13.60 -12.52
C SER A 161 -34.39 -13.45 -12.29
N SER A 162 -33.75 -14.43 -11.66
CA SER A 162 -32.30 -14.47 -11.38
C SER A 162 -31.43 -14.44 -12.65
N LYS A 163 -31.95 -14.91 -13.78
CA LYS A 163 -31.29 -14.82 -15.09
C LYS A 163 -31.38 -13.43 -15.74
N ILE A 164 -32.19 -12.54 -15.17
CA ILE A 164 -32.53 -11.21 -15.71
C ILE A 164 -31.94 -10.11 -14.82
N ILE A 165 -31.86 -10.32 -13.50
CA ILE A 165 -31.38 -9.32 -12.54
C ILE A 165 -30.29 -9.93 -11.65
N GLU A 166 -29.21 -9.17 -11.42
CA GLU A 166 -28.15 -9.44 -10.45
C GLU A 166 -27.83 -8.19 -9.60
N ASP A 167 -26.89 -8.32 -8.66
CA ASP A 167 -26.39 -7.23 -7.79
C ASP A 167 -27.48 -6.41 -7.08
N LEU A 168 -28.56 -7.09 -6.67
CA LEU A 168 -29.67 -6.47 -5.97
C LEU A 168 -29.22 -5.99 -4.59
N THR A 169 -29.30 -4.69 -4.36
CA THR A 169 -28.96 -4.06 -3.08
C THR A 169 -30.03 -3.07 -2.65
N VAL A 170 -30.14 -2.87 -1.34
CA VAL A 170 -31.08 -1.91 -0.75
C VAL A 170 -30.32 -0.85 0.03
N ASP A 171 -30.50 0.40 -0.37
CA ASP A 171 -29.99 1.55 0.34
C ASP A 171 -30.90 1.90 1.51
N ASN A 172 -30.44 1.58 2.71
CA ASN A 172 -31.11 1.91 3.96
C ASN A 172 -30.57 3.20 4.61
N THR A 173 -29.65 3.93 3.96
CA THR A 173 -28.97 5.11 4.56
C THR A 173 -29.86 6.35 4.66
N ASN A 174 -30.91 6.44 3.85
CA ASN A 174 -31.95 7.48 3.93
C ASN A 174 -33.14 7.04 4.81
N SER A 175 -32.89 6.32 5.90
CA SER A 175 -33.93 5.78 6.82
C SER A 175 -34.76 6.85 7.54
N ASN A 176 -34.37 8.11 7.46
CA ASN A 176 -35.23 9.22 7.83
C ASN A 176 -36.40 9.25 6.82
N HIS A 177 -37.59 8.81 7.24
CA HIS A 177 -38.88 8.99 6.54
C HIS A 177 -39.29 7.95 5.48
N ASN A 178 -39.12 6.65 5.72
CA ASN A 178 -39.86 5.59 5.02
C ASN A 178 -39.50 5.39 3.54
N LYS A 179 -38.36 5.93 3.08
CA LYS A 179 -37.93 5.87 1.69
C LYS A 179 -36.65 5.06 1.58
N PHE A 180 -36.68 4.05 0.72
CA PHE A 180 -35.55 3.17 0.43
C PHE A 180 -35.23 3.25 -1.05
N ILE A 181 -33.98 3.02 -1.43
CA ILE A 181 -33.59 2.90 -2.84
C ILE A 181 -33.17 1.46 -3.09
N VAL A 182 -33.89 0.76 -3.96
CA VAL A 182 -33.49 -0.56 -4.44
C VAL A 182 -32.66 -0.35 -5.69
N ARG A 183 -31.43 -0.88 -5.70
CA ARG A 183 -30.51 -0.85 -6.84
C ARG A 183 -30.30 -2.25 -7.38
N TYR A 184 -30.18 -2.40 -8.70
CA TYR A 184 -29.97 -3.69 -9.34
C TYR A 184 -29.31 -3.54 -10.71
N THR A 185 -28.63 -4.59 -11.16
CA THR A 185 -28.04 -4.70 -12.50
C THR A 185 -28.92 -5.63 -13.33
N ALA A 186 -29.34 -5.19 -14.53
CA ALA A 186 -30.16 -6.02 -15.40
C ALA A 186 -29.30 -6.72 -16.46
N LEU A 187 -29.29 -8.05 -16.49
CA LEU A 187 -28.45 -8.87 -17.36
C LEU A 187 -28.98 -8.99 -18.80
N LYS A 188 -30.31 -9.06 -18.94
CA LYS A 188 -30.99 -9.25 -20.23
C LYS A 188 -32.40 -8.69 -20.23
N ALA A 189 -32.99 -8.46 -21.39
CA ALA A 189 -34.35 -7.97 -21.53
C ALA A 189 -35.36 -9.06 -21.16
N GLY A 190 -36.49 -8.64 -20.59
CA GLY A 190 -37.56 -9.53 -20.14
C GLY A 190 -38.29 -8.98 -18.92
N LEU A 191 -39.32 -9.71 -18.50
CA LEU A 191 -40.05 -9.39 -17.27
C LEU A 191 -39.38 -10.08 -16.09
N ALA A 192 -38.90 -9.29 -15.12
CA ALA A 192 -38.33 -9.75 -13.87
C ALA A 192 -39.20 -9.36 -12.67
N LYS A 193 -39.01 -10.06 -11.56
CA LYS A 193 -39.71 -9.87 -10.30
C LYS A 193 -38.70 -9.67 -9.17
N ILE A 194 -38.87 -8.58 -8.43
CA ILE A 194 -38.14 -8.33 -7.18
C ILE A 194 -39.15 -8.43 -6.04
N VAL A 195 -38.88 -9.31 -5.08
CA VAL A 195 -39.66 -9.45 -3.85
C VAL A 195 -39.02 -8.58 -2.78
N ILE A 196 -39.79 -7.62 -2.29
CA ILE A 196 -39.38 -6.69 -1.25
C ILE A 196 -40.04 -7.11 0.06
N LYS A 197 -39.25 -7.22 1.13
CA LYS A 197 -39.72 -7.55 2.47
C LYS A 197 -39.41 -6.44 3.45
N TYR A 198 -40.38 -6.11 4.31
CA TYR A 198 -40.22 -5.19 5.43
C TYR A 198 -40.98 -5.76 6.60
N LYS A 199 -40.28 -6.25 7.64
CA LYS A 199 -40.88 -7.07 8.70
C LYS A 199 -41.64 -8.27 8.09
N ASN A 200 -42.91 -8.44 8.47
CA ASN A 200 -43.78 -9.50 7.97
C ASN A 200 -44.46 -9.16 6.63
N PHE A 201 -44.19 -7.99 6.06
CA PHE A 201 -44.74 -7.59 4.77
C PHE A 201 -43.85 -8.07 3.64
N SER A 202 -44.47 -8.60 2.59
CA SER A 202 -43.79 -9.02 1.36
C SER A 202 -44.57 -8.51 0.15
N LYS A 203 -43.85 -7.95 -0.84
CA LYS A 203 -44.45 -7.45 -2.07
C LYS A 203 -43.57 -7.75 -3.27
N THR A 204 -44.19 -8.27 -4.34
CA THR A 204 -43.50 -8.47 -5.62
C THR A 204 -43.67 -7.26 -6.52
N ILE A 205 -42.56 -6.69 -6.98
CA ILE A 205 -42.48 -5.62 -7.98
C ILE A 205 -42.08 -6.22 -9.32
N ASN A 206 -42.87 -5.96 -10.35
CA ASN A 206 -42.57 -6.34 -11.72
C ASN A 206 -41.68 -5.28 -12.40
N ILE A 207 -40.54 -5.72 -12.92
CA ILE A 207 -39.56 -4.92 -13.65
C ILE A 207 -39.56 -5.36 -15.11
N ASN A 208 -39.95 -4.47 -16.03
CA ASN A 208 -39.83 -4.69 -17.46
C ASN A 208 -38.44 -4.23 -17.93
N VAL A 209 -37.51 -5.17 -18.10
CA VAL A 209 -36.17 -4.86 -18.59
C VAL A 209 -36.19 -4.80 -20.12
N ILE A 210 -35.74 -3.68 -20.68
CA ILE A 210 -35.59 -3.45 -22.10
C ILE A 210 -34.11 -3.50 -22.53
N LYS A 211 -33.89 -3.85 -23.80
CA LYS A 211 -32.54 -3.96 -24.39
C LYS A 211 -31.92 -2.57 -24.49
N THR A 212 -30.63 -2.46 -24.19
CA THR A 212 -29.87 -1.22 -24.36
C THR A 212 -29.47 -1.02 -25.81
N ASP A 213 -29.71 0.18 -26.33
CA ASP A 213 -29.38 0.53 -27.70
C ASP A 213 -27.89 0.86 -27.84
N LEU A 214 -27.21 0.25 -28.82
CA LEU A 214 -25.81 0.52 -29.13
C LEU A 214 -25.53 1.99 -29.47
N SER A 215 -26.54 2.72 -29.95
CA SER A 215 -26.43 4.17 -30.19
C SER A 215 -26.17 4.99 -28.93
N ALA A 216 -26.33 4.42 -27.73
CA ALA A 216 -25.93 5.05 -26.48
C ALA A 216 -24.40 5.21 -26.35
N ILE A 217 -23.61 4.45 -27.11
CA ILE A 217 -22.16 4.63 -27.22
C ILE A 217 -21.90 5.87 -28.07
N THR A 218 -21.58 6.99 -27.41
CA THR A 218 -21.37 8.29 -28.07
C THR A 218 -20.05 8.95 -27.66
N GLY A 219 -19.69 10.05 -28.34
CA GLY A 219 -18.54 10.91 -28.00
C GLY A 219 -17.18 10.30 -28.33
N THR A 220 -16.18 10.52 -27.46
CA THR A 220 -14.80 10.01 -27.66
C THR A 220 -14.70 8.49 -27.71
N ASN A 221 -15.77 7.78 -27.31
CA ASN A 221 -15.85 6.32 -27.38
C ASN A 221 -15.92 5.74 -28.78
N PHE A 222 -16.19 6.58 -29.78
CA PHE A 222 -16.10 6.17 -31.18
C PHE A 222 -14.66 5.87 -31.59
N TYR A 223 -13.67 6.50 -30.96
CA TYR A 223 -12.27 6.29 -31.31
C TYR A 223 -11.72 5.10 -30.55
N ILE A 224 -11.48 4.01 -31.26
CA ILE A 224 -10.82 2.83 -30.70
C ILE A 224 -9.42 2.69 -31.31
N LYS A 225 -8.48 2.28 -30.48
CA LYS A 225 -7.10 1.99 -30.85
C LYS A 225 -6.93 0.47 -30.77
N PRO A 226 -7.31 -0.28 -31.82
CA PRO A 226 -7.23 -1.73 -31.78
C PRO A 226 -5.79 -2.18 -31.59
N LEU A 227 -5.60 -3.36 -30.98
CA LEU A 227 -4.26 -3.91 -30.70
C LEU A 227 -3.49 -4.18 -32.00
N PHE A 228 -4.22 -4.60 -33.03
CA PHE A 228 -3.76 -4.80 -34.39
C PHE A 228 -4.72 -4.06 -35.31
N ASN A 229 -4.23 -3.56 -36.46
CA ASN A 229 -5.10 -3.04 -37.52
C ASN A 229 -5.80 -4.22 -38.25
N SER A 230 -6.49 -5.08 -37.52
CA SER A 230 -7.25 -6.24 -37.99
C SER A 230 -8.71 -6.16 -37.51
N GLU A 231 -9.59 -6.95 -38.11
CA GLU A 231 -11.00 -7.08 -37.70
C GLU A 231 -11.09 -7.57 -36.25
N ASN A 232 -10.42 -8.67 -35.93
CA ASN A 232 -10.45 -9.28 -34.60
C ASN A 232 -9.89 -8.36 -33.52
N GLY A 233 -8.74 -7.71 -33.78
CA GLY A 233 -8.15 -6.73 -32.85
C GLY A 233 -9.07 -5.52 -32.59
N SER A 234 -9.90 -5.16 -33.58
CA SER A 234 -10.94 -4.13 -33.42
C SER A 234 -12.13 -4.62 -32.62
N VAL A 235 -12.58 -5.83 -32.89
CA VAL A 235 -13.71 -6.49 -32.22
C VAL A 235 -13.47 -6.69 -30.72
N GLU A 236 -12.26 -7.07 -30.33
CA GLU A 236 -11.89 -7.22 -28.92
C GLU A 236 -12.05 -5.90 -28.15
N VAL A 237 -11.50 -4.80 -28.71
CA VAL A 237 -11.59 -3.47 -28.10
C VAL A 237 -13.04 -2.96 -28.09
N ILE A 238 -13.83 -3.23 -29.13
CA ILE A 238 -15.26 -2.90 -29.16
C ILE A 238 -16.02 -3.63 -28.05
N THR A 239 -15.75 -4.92 -27.86
CA THR A 239 -16.39 -5.73 -26.80
C THR A 239 -16.08 -5.14 -25.42
N ALA A 240 -14.82 -4.75 -25.19
CA ALA A 240 -14.43 -4.05 -23.98
C ALA A 240 -15.14 -2.69 -23.82
N LYS A 241 -15.32 -1.93 -24.92
CA LYS A 241 -16.04 -0.65 -24.90
C LYS A 241 -17.53 -0.78 -24.66
N ILE A 242 -18.18 -1.82 -25.19
CA ILE A 242 -19.58 -2.14 -24.89
C ILE A 242 -19.73 -2.44 -23.39
N LYS A 243 -18.83 -3.25 -22.83
CA LYS A 243 -18.83 -3.52 -21.39
C LYS A 243 -18.57 -2.26 -20.56
N GLU A 244 -17.58 -1.46 -20.91
CA GLU A 244 -17.23 -0.23 -20.21
C GLU A 244 -18.38 0.79 -20.22
N ARG A 245 -19.05 0.96 -21.37
CA ARG A 245 -20.04 2.03 -21.56
C ARG A 245 -21.47 1.62 -21.26
N LEU A 246 -21.81 0.38 -21.55
CA LEU A 246 -23.16 -0.12 -21.35
C LEU A 246 -23.27 -1.06 -20.14
N GLY A 247 -22.15 -1.48 -19.53
CA GLY A 247 -22.13 -2.47 -18.46
C GLY A 247 -22.56 -3.88 -18.90
N ILE A 248 -22.52 -4.16 -20.21
CA ILE A 248 -23.00 -5.42 -20.81
C ILE A 248 -21.82 -6.24 -21.32
N TYR A 249 -21.77 -7.53 -20.96
CA TYR A 249 -20.92 -8.50 -21.64
C TYR A 249 -21.60 -9.01 -22.92
N ALA A 250 -21.40 -8.28 -24.02
CA ALA A 250 -21.89 -8.67 -25.34
C ALA A 250 -20.87 -9.58 -26.04
N LYS A 251 -21.34 -10.67 -26.64
CA LYS A 251 -20.50 -11.61 -27.40
C LYS A 251 -20.69 -11.45 -28.90
N VAL A 252 -19.59 -11.47 -29.65
CA VAL A 252 -19.61 -11.42 -31.11
C VAL A 252 -20.21 -12.71 -31.67
N GLY A 253 -21.06 -12.60 -32.69
CA GLY A 253 -21.80 -13.71 -33.28
C GLY A 253 -23.10 -14.09 -32.53
N GLU A 254 -23.19 -13.79 -31.23
CA GLU A 254 -24.39 -14.02 -30.41
C GLU A 254 -25.21 -12.73 -30.23
N ASP A 255 -24.57 -11.68 -29.69
CA ASP A 255 -25.19 -10.41 -29.33
C ASP A 255 -25.05 -9.34 -30.43
N PHE A 256 -23.96 -9.37 -31.20
CA PHE A 256 -23.73 -8.47 -32.33
C PHE A 256 -22.83 -9.11 -33.39
N SER A 257 -22.84 -8.56 -34.60
CA SER A 257 -21.93 -8.90 -35.68
C SER A 257 -21.25 -7.67 -36.25
N VAL A 258 -20.11 -7.87 -36.91
CA VAL A 258 -19.43 -6.82 -37.68
C VAL A 258 -20.08 -6.71 -39.05
N ASP A 259 -20.46 -5.50 -39.44
CA ASP A 259 -20.83 -5.20 -40.81
C ASP A 259 -19.57 -5.12 -41.67
N LYS A 260 -19.21 -6.24 -42.30
CA LYS A 260 -17.99 -6.34 -43.12
C LYS A 260 -17.94 -5.33 -44.27
N SER A 261 -19.08 -4.85 -44.75
CA SER A 261 -19.12 -3.83 -45.81
C SER A 261 -18.69 -2.44 -45.32
N SER A 262 -18.74 -2.21 -44.01
CA SER A 262 -18.33 -0.96 -43.36
C SER A 262 -16.87 -0.99 -42.86
N LEU A 263 -16.23 -2.17 -42.86
CA LEU A 263 -14.91 -2.35 -42.30
C LEU A 263 -13.86 -1.72 -43.21
N ASN A 264 -13.30 -0.62 -42.76
CA ASN A 264 -12.14 0.03 -43.36
C ASN A 264 -11.02 0.02 -42.33
N LEU A 265 -10.02 -0.84 -42.49
CA LEU A 265 -8.88 -0.87 -41.56
C LEU A 265 -7.99 0.36 -41.79
N PRO A 266 -7.44 0.96 -40.73
CA PRO A 266 -6.50 2.07 -40.89
C PRO A 266 -5.20 1.54 -41.51
N VAL A 267 -4.70 2.24 -42.54
CA VAL A 267 -3.52 1.82 -43.31
C VAL A 267 -2.24 2.58 -42.98
N GLU A 268 -2.37 3.81 -42.46
CA GLU A 268 -1.24 4.65 -42.04
C GLU A 268 -1.67 5.71 -41.02
N GLU A 269 -0.70 6.33 -40.36
CA GLU A 269 -0.95 7.35 -39.34
C GLU A 269 -1.75 8.53 -39.90
N GLY A 270 -2.70 9.05 -39.11
CA GLY A 270 -3.59 10.13 -39.52
C GLY A 270 -4.76 9.72 -40.43
N LYS A 271 -4.78 8.49 -40.97
CA LYS A 271 -5.91 7.94 -41.72
C LYS A 271 -6.67 6.91 -40.88
N ASN A 272 -7.66 7.42 -40.14
CA ASN A 272 -8.52 6.55 -39.36
C ASN A 272 -9.33 5.62 -40.26
N GLY A 273 -9.42 4.36 -39.84
CA GLY A 273 -10.36 3.40 -40.36
C GLY A 273 -11.76 3.55 -39.73
N SER A 274 -12.66 2.67 -40.10
CA SER A 274 -13.99 2.56 -39.52
C SER A 274 -14.45 1.11 -39.40
N ILE A 275 -15.31 0.85 -38.44
CA ILE A 275 -15.97 -0.45 -38.27
C ILE A 275 -17.36 -0.22 -37.69
N LYS A 276 -18.38 -0.77 -38.33
CA LYS A 276 -19.75 -0.76 -37.82
C LYS A 276 -20.11 -2.12 -37.26
N ILE A 277 -20.73 -2.13 -36.10
CA ILE A 277 -21.34 -3.33 -35.53
C ILE A 277 -22.86 -3.20 -35.52
N ILE A 278 -23.53 -4.33 -35.66
CA ILE A 278 -25.00 -4.44 -35.70
C ILE A 278 -25.41 -5.42 -34.60
N ALA A 279 -26.30 -5.00 -33.70
CA ALA A 279 -26.87 -5.90 -32.71
C ALA A 279 -27.63 -7.04 -33.41
N SER A 280 -27.39 -8.27 -32.98
CA SER A 280 -28.11 -9.42 -33.47
C SER A 280 -29.60 -9.29 -33.13
N SER A 281 -30.49 -9.64 -34.05
CA SER A 281 -31.94 -9.64 -33.79
C SER A 281 -32.31 -10.60 -32.65
N SER A 282 -31.52 -11.66 -32.45
CA SER A 282 -31.66 -12.62 -31.35
C SER A 282 -31.00 -12.19 -30.05
N SER A 283 -30.24 -11.08 -30.01
CA SER A 283 -29.60 -10.65 -28.77
C SER A 283 -30.66 -10.33 -27.72
N GLU A 284 -30.55 -10.91 -26.53
CA GLU A 284 -31.40 -10.56 -25.38
C GLU A 284 -30.90 -9.30 -24.67
N LYS A 285 -29.72 -8.76 -25.04
CA LYS A 285 -29.02 -7.71 -24.28
C LYS A 285 -29.03 -6.36 -24.97
N ILE A 286 -28.81 -6.32 -26.28
CA ILE A 286 -28.59 -5.06 -27.03
C ILE A 286 -29.46 -4.97 -28.28
N VAL A 287 -29.67 -3.74 -28.77
CA VAL A 287 -30.34 -3.42 -30.05
C VAL A 287 -29.58 -2.32 -30.79
N GLY A 288 -29.97 -2.05 -32.03
CA GLY A 288 -29.42 -0.95 -32.81
C GLY A 288 -28.09 -1.29 -33.48
N ASN A 289 -27.34 -0.25 -33.84
CA ASN A 289 -26.03 -0.37 -34.49
C ASN A 289 -25.18 0.85 -34.12
N VAL A 290 -23.87 0.71 -34.21
CA VAL A 290 -22.92 1.79 -33.92
C VAL A 290 -21.67 1.67 -34.78
N SER A 291 -21.13 2.81 -35.22
CA SER A 291 -19.89 2.88 -36.00
C SER A 291 -18.76 3.43 -35.15
N PHE A 292 -17.62 2.75 -35.12
CA PHE A 292 -16.39 3.19 -34.47
C PHE A 292 -15.40 3.70 -35.53
N SER A 293 -14.59 4.69 -35.16
CA SER A 293 -13.40 5.13 -35.86
C SER A 293 -12.20 4.34 -35.34
N LEU A 294 -11.49 3.66 -36.23
CA LEU A 294 -10.27 2.92 -35.92
C LEU A 294 -9.07 3.85 -36.05
N VAL A 295 -8.39 4.17 -34.97
CA VAL A 295 -7.15 4.96 -35.03
C VAL A 295 -6.01 4.03 -35.40
N PHE A 296 -5.23 4.42 -36.41
CA PHE A 296 -4.05 3.66 -36.84
C PHE A 296 -3.09 3.41 -35.68
N ARG A 297 -2.57 2.18 -35.63
CA ARG A 297 -1.34 1.87 -34.90
C ARG A 297 -0.29 1.35 -35.86
N GLU A 298 0.95 1.74 -35.62
CA GLU A 298 2.07 1.07 -36.26
C GLU A 298 2.05 -0.44 -35.93
N LYS A 299 2.47 -1.25 -36.89
CA LYS A 299 2.60 -2.69 -36.70
C LYS A 299 3.60 -2.94 -35.56
N ALA A 300 3.25 -3.84 -34.65
CA ALA A 300 4.20 -4.32 -33.66
C ALA A 300 5.25 -5.21 -34.34
N GLU A 301 6.52 -4.95 -34.06
CA GLU A 301 7.65 -5.65 -34.67
C GLU A 301 8.56 -6.21 -33.59
N MET A 302 8.78 -7.52 -33.58
CA MET A 302 9.75 -8.12 -32.68
C MET A 302 11.16 -7.87 -33.20
N GLU A 303 12.03 -7.32 -32.35
CA GLU A 303 13.44 -7.17 -32.72
C GLU A 303 14.10 -8.53 -32.81
N LYS A 304 15.03 -8.67 -33.76
CA LYS A 304 15.84 -9.88 -33.87
C LYS A 304 16.69 -10.02 -32.59
N ILE A 305 16.56 -11.15 -31.93
CA ILE A 305 17.39 -11.53 -30.77
C ILE A 305 18.65 -12.27 -31.28
N GLU A 306 19.74 -12.24 -30.51
CA GLU A 306 20.91 -13.11 -30.73
C GLU A 306 20.48 -14.58 -30.93
N ASP A 307 21.14 -15.26 -31.87
CA ASP A 307 20.66 -16.56 -32.36
C ASP A 307 20.84 -17.71 -31.35
N THR A 308 21.68 -17.56 -30.30
CA THR A 308 22.01 -18.64 -29.37
C THR A 308 22.19 -18.16 -27.91
N TYR A 309 21.60 -18.91 -26.98
CA TYR A 309 21.69 -18.71 -25.53
C TYR A 309 22.10 -20.00 -24.81
N THR A 310 22.81 -19.88 -23.68
CA THR A 310 23.16 -21.02 -22.82
C THR A 310 22.31 -21.01 -21.54
N ALA A 311 21.59 -22.10 -21.28
CA ALA A 311 20.89 -22.36 -20.03
C ALA A 311 21.57 -23.51 -19.25
N PHE A 312 21.26 -23.62 -17.96
CA PHE A 312 21.79 -24.70 -17.10
C PHE A 312 20.62 -25.50 -16.52
N ILE A 313 20.84 -26.80 -16.30
CA ILE A 313 19.85 -27.68 -15.66
C ILE A 313 19.45 -27.10 -14.29
N ASP A 314 18.15 -27.09 -14.01
CA ASP A 314 17.50 -26.59 -12.81
C ASP A 314 17.72 -25.10 -12.48
N ASN A 315 18.30 -24.34 -13.41
CA ASN A 315 18.54 -22.91 -13.23
C ASN A 315 17.65 -22.09 -14.16
N SER A 316 17.14 -20.99 -13.63
CA SER A 316 16.41 -20.00 -14.41
C SER A 316 17.36 -19.12 -15.21
N MET A 317 17.17 -19.10 -16.53
CA MET A 317 17.78 -18.17 -17.46
C MET A 317 16.80 -17.06 -17.79
N TYR A 318 17.32 -15.84 -17.93
CA TYR A 318 16.55 -14.67 -18.34
C TYR A 318 17.15 -14.02 -19.58
N PHE A 319 16.29 -13.64 -20.53
CA PHE A 319 16.66 -12.75 -21.62
C PHE A 319 15.51 -11.80 -21.97
N GLU A 320 15.88 -10.68 -22.60
CA GLU A 320 14.93 -9.66 -23.02
C GLU A 320 14.46 -9.94 -24.45
N LEU A 321 13.15 -9.92 -24.66
CA LEU A 321 12.51 -9.88 -25.97
C LEU A 321 11.92 -8.47 -26.16
N THR A 322 12.43 -7.74 -27.14
CA THR A 322 11.88 -6.42 -27.50
C THR A 322 10.83 -6.58 -28.59
N VAL A 323 9.66 -5.99 -28.38
CA VAL A 323 8.59 -5.85 -29.37
C VAL A 323 8.29 -4.36 -29.53
N LYS A 324 8.80 -3.75 -30.60
CA LYS A 324 8.52 -2.35 -30.91
C LYS A 324 7.02 -2.16 -31.11
N ASN A 325 6.51 -1.03 -30.65
CA ASN A 325 5.09 -0.67 -30.75
C ASN A 325 4.16 -1.66 -30.05
N ALA A 326 4.65 -2.36 -29.02
CA ALA A 326 3.82 -3.21 -28.20
C ALA A 326 2.70 -2.38 -27.55
N ASN A 327 1.58 -3.05 -27.32
CA ASN A 327 0.40 -2.42 -26.75
C ASN A 327 0.39 -2.43 -25.21
N GLY A 328 1.34 -3.11 -24.58
CA GLY A 328 1.46 -3.24 -23.13
C GLY A 328 0.42 -4.18 -22.48
N VAL A 329 -0.31 -4.96 -23.27
CA VAL A 329 -1.37 -5.88 -22.78
C VAL A 329 -1.19 -7.28 -23.37
N THR A 330 -0.93 -7.38 -24.66
CA THR A 330 -0.64 -8.65 -25.34
C THR A 330 0.74 -9.13 -24.92
N ILE A 331 0.79 -10.36 -24.40
CA ILE A 331 2.02 -11.08 -24.10
C ILE A 331 2.35 -11.95 -25.34
N PRO A 332 3.60 -11.97 -25.84
CA PRO A 332 4.01 -12.88 -26.89
C PRO A 332 3.64 -14.33 -26.55
N SER A 333 3.14 -15.08 -27.52
CA SER A 333 3.00 -16.53 -27.39
C SER A 333 4.33 -17.21 -27.64
N VAL A 334 4.50 -18.38 -27.02
CA VAL A 334 5.75 -19.14 -27.07
C VAL A 334 5.48 -20.60 -27.40
N GLU A 335 6.27 -21.12 -28.33
CA GLU A 335 6.24 -22.51 -28.77
C GLU A 335 7.67 -23.08 -28.70
N ILE A 336 7.83 -24.28 -28.14
CA ILE A 336 9.09 -25.02 -28.23
C ILE A 336 9.02 -25.89 -29.48
N THR A 337 9.69 -25.46 -30.54
CA THR A 337 9.67 -26.12 -31.85
C THR A 337 10.57 -27.36 -31.91
N ASN A 338 11.58 -27.44 -31.05
CA ASN A 338 12.45 -28.60 -30.86
C ASN A 338 13.00 -28.63 -29.42
N GLY A 339 13.23 -29.80 -28.85
CA GLY A 339 13.85 -29.96 -27.52
C GLY A 339 12.94 -29.64 -26.32
N SER A 340 11.65 -29.96 -26.39
CA SER A 340 10.70 -29.74 -25.27
C SER A 340 11.00 -30.58 -24.03
N ASP A 341 11.79 -31.66 -24.16
CA ASP A 341 12.35 -32.44 -23.06
C ASP A 341 13.56 -31.74 -22.40
N LYS A 342 14.17 -30.74 -23.06
CA LYS A 342 15.37 -30.03 -22.58
C LYS A 342 15.07 -28.82 -21.72
N ILE A 343 13.90 -28.19 -21.89
CA ILE A 343 13.52 -26.99 -21.13
C ILE A 343 12.07 -27.04 -20.64
N ASN A 344 11.74 -26.22 -19.65
CA ASN A 344 10.35 -25.88 -19.33
C ASN A 344 9.77 -24.94 -20.40
N LEU A 345 8.43 -24.93 -20.52
CA LEU A 345 7.74 -23.90 -21.31
C LEU A 345 8.13 -22.52 -20.75
N PRO A 346 8.67 -21.61 -21.58
CA PRO A 346 9.12 -20.31 -21.10
C PRO A 346 7.98 -19.51 -20.47
N GLU A 347 8.26 -18.86 -19.34
CA GLU A 347 7.37 -17.86 -18.76
C GLU A 347 7.72 -16.48 -19.33
N ILE A 348 6.74 -15.74 -19.82
CA ILE A 348 6.94 -14.40 -20.39
C ILE A 348 6.20 -13.39 -19.54
N LYS A 349 6.93 -12.38 -19.05
CA LYS A 349 6.37 -11.26 -18.29
C LYS A 349 6.74 -9.95 -18.98
N MET A 350 5.80 -9.02 -19.06
CA MET A 350 6.09 -7.67 -19.53
C MET A 350 6.96 -6.93 -18.49
N ASP A 351 7.94 -6.16 -18.96
CA ASP A 351 8.71 -5.26 -18.09
C ASP A 351 7.79 -4.13 -17.59
N PRO A 352 7.61 -3.95 -16.27
CA PRO A 352 6.73 -2.91 -15.73
C PRO A 352 7.16 -1.49 -16.10
N ASN A 353 8.43 -1.28 -16.47
CA ASN A 353 8.97 0.03 -16.83
C ASN A 353 9.02 0.27 -18.35
N ASN A 354 8.81 -0.77 -19.17
CA ASN A 354 8.86 -0.65 -20.61
C ASN A 354 7.89 -1.63 -21.30
N LYS A 355 6.78 -1.11 -21.81
CA LYS A 355 5.75 -1.89 -22.52
C LYS A 355 6.26 -2.65 -23.75
N ASP A 356 7.39 -2.22 -24.34
CA ASP A 356 8.01 -2.81 -25.52
C ASP A 356 9.02 -3.90 -25.14
N LYS A 357 9.23 -4.18 -23.85
CA LYS A 357 10.17 -5.21 -23.37
C LYS A 357 9.45 -6.30 -22.59
N PHE A 358 9.87 -7.53 -22.86
CA PHE A 358 9.38 -8.72 -22.20
C PHE A 358 10.56 -9.49 -21.61
N ILE A 359 10.47 -9.86 -20.34
CA ILE A 359 11.40 -10.75 -19.67
C ILE A 359 10.94 -12.18 -19.92
N VAL A 360 11.76 -12.93 -20.64
CA VAL A 360 11.55 -14.35 -20.87
C VAL A 360 12.36 -15.14 -19.85
N THR A 361 11.68 -16.03 -19.11
CA THR A 361 12.30 -16.93 -18.13
C THR A 361 12.22 -18.37 -18.62
N CYS A 362 13.36 -19.03 -18.75
CA CYS A 362 13.47 -20.43 -19.15
C CYS A 362 14.18 -21.23 -18.06
N VAL A 363 13.80 -22.49 -17.85
CA VAL A 363 14.50 -23.40 -16.92
C VAL A 363 14.94 -24.63 -17.68
N GLY A 364 16.23 -24.99 -17.61
CA GLY A 364 16.77 -26.22 -18.19
C GLY A 364 16.32 -27.46 -17.42
N LYS A 365 15.98 -28.53 -18.13
CA LYS A 365 15.61 -29.85 -17.58
C LYS A 365 16.68 -30.91 -17.82
N ALA A 366 17.25 -30.92 -19.02
CA ALA A 366 18.18 -31.94 -19.47
C ALA A 366 19.16 -31.34 -20.47
N GLU A 367 20.37 -31.89 -20.51
CA GLU A 367 21.40 -31.47 -21.45
C GLU A 367 20.96 -31.65 -22.92
N GLY A 368 21.27 -30.67 -23.76
CA GLY A 368 20.94 -30.68 -25.19
C GLY A 368 20.59 -29.29 -25.75
N SER A 369 19.96 -29.23 -26.91
CA SER A 369 19.52 -27.98 -27.54
C SER A 369 18.00 -27.91 -27.65
N ALA A 370 17.44 -26.71 -27.53
CA ALA A 370 16.02 -26.42 -27.73
C ALA A 370 15.84 -25.18 -28.61
N ASN A 371 14.80 -25.18 -29.44
CA ASN A 371 14.46 -24.04 -30.31
C ASN A 371 13.13 -23.45 -29.87
N ILE A 372 13.16 -22.22 -29.39
CA ILE A 372 11.96 -21.48 -28.99
C ILE A 372 11.54 -20.57 -30.12
N ARG A 373 10.25 -20.57 -30.45
CA ARG A 373 9.62 -19.63 -31.35
C ARG A 373 8.69 -18.70 -30.56
N PHE A 374 8.90 -17.40 -30.71
CA PHE A 374 8.00 -16.37 -30.22
C PHE A 374 7.11 -15.87 -31.34
N THR A 375 5.86 -15.59 -31.04
CA THR A 375 4.91 -14.93 -31.94
C THR A 375 4.20 -13.82 -31.17
N TYR A 376 3.97 -12.67 -31.80
CA TYR A 376 3.25 -11.55 -31.19
C TYR A 376 1.99 -11.22 -31.99
N GLY A 377 0.83 -11.39 -31.35
CA GLY A 377 -0.46 -11.12 -31.98
C GLY A 377 -0.94 -12.19 -32.95
N GLU A 378 -1.84 -11.82 -33.86
CA GLU A 378 -2.46 -12.72 -34.85
C GLU A 378 -1.57 -13.03 -36.05
N ASN A 379 -0.37 -12.43 -36.12
CA ASN A 379 0.51 -12.57 -37.26
C ASN A 379 1.28 -13.90 -37.20
N SER A 380 0.73 -14.93 -37.84
CA SER A 380 1.37 -16.23 -38.00
C SER A 380 2.37 -16.30 -39.16
N LYS A 381 2.70 -15.17 -39.79
CA LYS A 381 3.67 -15.15 -40.89
C LYS A 381 5.07 -15.43 -40.34
N SER A 382 5.84 -16.25 -41.04
CA SER A 382 7.20 -16.64 -40.62
C SER A 382 8.16 -15.47 -40.43
N GLU A 383 7.93 -14.35 -41.12
CA GLU A 383 8.72 -13.12 -41.00
C GLU A 383 8.49 -12.37 -39.67
N ASP A 384 7.36 -12.62 -39.02
CA ASP A 384 6.97 -12.01 -37.74
C ASP A 384 7.28 -12.92 -36.54
N GLN A 385 8.09 -13.96 -36.74
CA GLN A 385 8.49 -14.91 -35.70
C GLN A 385 9.96 -14.71 -35.32
N VAL A 386 10.25 -14.72 -34.02
CA VAL A 386 11.62 -14.74 -33.52
C VAL A 386 11.94 -16.14 -33.05
N ASN A 387 12.99 -16.75 -33.62
CA ASN A 387 13.49 -18.05 -33.20
C ASN A 387 14.74 -17.85 -32.35
N VAL A 388 14.79 -18.55 -31.22
CA VAL A 388 15.90 -18.51 -30.27
C VAL A 388 16.40 -19.92 -30.04
N ASN A 389 17.68 -20.17 -30.31
CA ASN A 389 18.29 -21.45 -29.99
C ASN A 389 18.85 -21.40 -28.56
N LEU A 390 18.50 -22.40 -27.76
CA LEU A 390 19.02 -22.59 -26.41
C LEU A 390 19.87 -23.84 -26.37
N THR A 391 21.03 -23.75 -25.72
CA THR A 391 21.86 -24.91 -25.35
C THR A 391 21.81 -25.07 -23.84
N VAL A 392 21.30 -26.20 -23.37
CA VAL A 392 21.22 -26.55 -21.96
C VAL A 392 22.46 -27.38 -21.60
N LYS A 393 23.26 -26.90 -20.65
CA LYS A 393 24.45 -27.58 -20.13
C LYS A 393 24.19 -28.14 -18.71
N PRO A 394 24.90 -29.20 -18.28
CA PRO A 394 24.96 -29.58 -16.87
C PRO A 394 25.43 -28.41 -16.02
N GLU A 395 24.98 -28.35 -14.76
CA GLU A 395 25.46 -27.32 -13.83
C GLU A 395 26.89 -27.64 -13.39
N SER A 396 27.85 -27.00 -14.03
CA SER A 396 29.28 -27.10 -13.70
C SER A 396 29.85 -25.78 -13.17
N ARG A 397 29.03 -24.75 -12.99
CA ARG A 397 29.50 -23.42 -12.57
C ARG A 397 29.89 -23.42 -11.11
N PHE A 398 30.92 -22.65 -10.80
CA PHE A 398 31.32 -22.42 -9.42
C PHE A 398 30.31 -21.53 -8.70
N ASP A 399 29.83 -21.97 -7.54
CA ASP A 399 28.89 -21.21 -6.72
C ASP A 399 29.64 -20.24 -5.81
N LEU A 400 29.49 -18.93 -6.03
CA LEU A 400 30.10 -17.90 -5.18
C LEU A 400 29.66 -18.01 -3.72
N SER A 401 28.47 -18.57 -3.43
CA SER A 401 28.02 -18.78 -2.05
C SER A 401 28.77 -19.89 -1.32
N SER A 402 29.54 -20.71 -2.04
CA SER A 402 30.39 -21.76 -1.47
C SER A 402 31.78 -21.27 -1.02
N LEU A 403 32.08 -19.98 -1.23
CA LEU A 403 33.31 -19.35 -0.73
C LEU A 403 33.41 -19.50 0.79
N LYS A 404 34.60 -19.90 1.26
CA LYS A 404 34.89 -20.06 2.68
C LYS A 404 35.10 -18.71 3.35
N GLU A 405 34.93 -18.65 4.66
CA GLU A 405 35.06 -17.43 5.46
C GLU A 405 36.44 -16.74 5.29
N ASP A 406 37.52 -17.51 5.19
CA ASP A 406 38.87 -16.99 4.94
C ASP A 406 39.03 -16.38 3.54
N GLN A 407 38.22 -16.80 2.57
CA GLN A 407 38.17 -16.22 1.22
C GLN A 407 37.25 -14.98 1.18
N LEU A 408 36.24 -14.90 2.04
CA LEU A 408 35.33 -13.75 2.14
C LEU A 408 35.93 -12.58 2.93
N ASN A 409 36.93 -12.85 3.77
CA ASN A 409 37.54 -11.87 4.66
C ASN A 409 38.82 -11.26 4.06
N ILE A 410 38.73 -10.07 3.47
CA ILE A 410 39.84 -9.42 2.78
C ILE A 410 40.49 -8.37 3.68
N LYS A 411 41.82 -8.40 3.81
CA LYS A 411 42.60 -7.36 4.50
C LYS A 411 43.20 -6.39 3.48
N ALA A 412 42.72 -5.15 3.44
CA ALA A 412 43.21 -4.12 2.53
C ALA A 412 44.18 -3.16 3.24
N LYS A 413 45.35 -2.89 2.63
CA LYS A 413 46.42 -2.07 3.22
C LYS A 413 46.09 -0.58 3.28
N ASN A 414 45.38 -0.06 2.29
CA ASN A 414 44.98 1.35 2.21
C ASN A 414 43.48 1.44 1.98
N SER A 415 42.85 2.30 2.78
CA SER A 415 41.40 2.42 2.91
C SER A 415 40.70 3.12 1.76
N SER A 416 41.41 3.92 0.97
CA SER A 416 40.80 4.93 0.07
C SER A 416 40.84 4.57 -1.42
N GLU A 417 41.40 3.43 -1.81
CA GLU A 417 41.49 3.04 -3.22
C GLU A 417 40.64 1.81 -3.48
N ASP A 418 39.43 2.04 -4.02
CA ASP A 418 38.48 1.02 -4.47
C ASP A 418 39.17 -0.05 -5.35
N GLU A 419 40.20 0.34 -6.12
CA GLU A 419 40.96 -0.55 -7.02
C GLU A 419 41.68 -1.69 -6.28
N ASN A 420 42.21 -1.46 -5.07
CA ASN A 420 42.96 -2.49 -4.34
C ASN A 420 42.04 -3.59 -3.80
N VAL A 421 40.88 -3.20 -3.23
CA VAL A 421 39.88 -4.17 -2.74
C VAL A 421 39.29 -4.95 -3.89
N LYS A 422 38.93 -4.23 -4.95
CA LYS A 422 38.39 -4.81 -6.18
C LYS A 422 39.35 -5.83 -6.79
N GLN A 423 40.63 -5.49 -6.92
CA GLN A 423 41.63 -6.41 -7.47
C GLN A 423 41.82 -7.65 -6.60
N LEU A 424 41.75 -7.53 -5.27
CA LEU A 424 41.81 -8.68 -4.35
C LEU A 424 40.61 -9.62 -4.55
N ILE A 425 39.40 -9.08 -4.67
CA ILE A 425 38.18 -9.86 -4.98
C ILE A 425 38.35 -10.57 -6.33
N VAL A 426 38.79 -9.85 -7.36
CA VAL A 426 39.03 -10.41 -8.69
C VAL A 426 40.04 -11.56 -8.61
N ASN A 427 41.16 -11.38 -7.90
CA ASN A 427 42.18 -12.43 -7.74
C ASN A 427 41.63 -13.68 -7.03
N ILE A 428 40.79 -13.52 -6.01
CA ILE A 428 40.13 -14.64 -5.30
C ILE A 428 39.24 -15.41 -6.27
N ILE A 429 38.40 -14.71 -7.04
CA ILE A 429 37.51 -15.34 -8.02
C ILE A 429 38.32 -16.02 -9.14
N SER A 430 39.35 -15.36 -9.67
CA SER A 430 40.23 -15.93 -10.70
C SER A 430 41.03 -17.14 -10.20
N SER A 431 41.31 -17.27 -8.90
CA SER A 431 41.95 -18.47 -8.34
C SER A 431 41.03 -19.70 -8.36
N LEU A 432 39.71 -19.48 -8.41
CA LEU A 432 38.68 -20.52 -8.42
C LEU A 432 38.17 -20.81 -9.83
N SER A 433 38.13 -19.78 -10.67
CA SER A 433 37.80 -19.87 -12.09
C SER A 433 38.68 -18.89 -12.87
N SER A 434 39.81 -19.39 -13.39
CA SER A 434 40.84 -18.57 -14.04
C SER A 434 40.37 -17.84 -15.29
N GLU A 435 39.30 -18.31 -15.92
CA GLU A 435 38.71 -17.70 -17.11
C GLU A 435 37.64 -16.65 -16.79
N ALA A 436 37.17 -16.58 -15.53
CA ALA A 436 36.11 -15.67 -15.15
C ALA A 436 36.57 -14.21 -15.18
N LYS A 437 35.82 -13.37 -15.89
CA LYS A 437 36.10 -11.93 -16.05
C LYS A 437 35.01 -11.10 -15.37
N GLU A 438 35.43 -10.02 -14.72
CA GLU A 438 34.49 -9.03 -14.23
C GLU A 438 33.70 -8.42 -15.41
N THR A 439 32.43 -8.07 -15.18
CA THR A 439 31.40 -7.65 -16.14
C THR A 439 30.78 -8.78 -16.97
N THR A 440 31.59 -9.71 -17.48
CA THR A 440 31.10 -10.86 -18.24
C THR A 440 30.51 -11.93 -17.32
N ASP A 441 31.28 -12.35 -16.32
CA ASP A 441 30.95 -13.50 -15.47
C ASP A 441 30.47 -13.12 -14.08
N PHE A 442 30.91 -11.98 -13.57
CA PHE A 442 30.47 -11.45 -12.28
C PHE A 442 30.55 -9.93 -12.25
N LYS A 443 29.79 -9.31 -11.35
CA LYS A 443 29.82 -7.88 -11.08
C LYS A 443 30.13 -7.65 -9.60
N ILE A 444 31.01 -6.70 -9.34
CA ILE A 444 31.27 -6.18 -8.00
C ILE A 444 30.42 -4.92 -7.83
N ASP A 445 29.60 -4.86 -6.79
CA ASP A 445 28.73 -3.72 -6.50
C ASP A 445 29.56 -2.55 -5.93
N SER A 446 30.16 -1.75 -6.82
CA SER A 446 31.10 -0.66 -6.51
C SER A 446 30.56 0.35 -5.51
N ASP A 447 29.24 0.59 -5.52
CA ASP A 447 28.60 1.59 -4.66
C ASP A 447 28.62 1.19 -3.18
N LYS A 448 28.96 -0.08 -2.89
CA LYS A 448 29.12 -0.60 -1.54
C LYS A 448 30.55 -0.96 -1.18
N VAL A 449 31.50 -0.90 -2.11
CA VAL A 449 32.95 -1.15 -1.84
C VAL A 449 33.60 0.00 -1.07
N ARG A 450 32.84 0.77 -0.30
CA ARG A 450 33.40 1.79 0.59
C ARG A 450 33.31 1.26 2.01
N PRO A 451 34.44 0.95 2.66
CA PRO A 451 34.41 0.86 4.11
C PRO A 451 33.90 2.21 4.60
N ASN A 452 32.99 2.19 5.57
CA ASN A 452 32.31 3.38 6.05
C ASN A 452 33.32 4.25 6.82
N TYR A 453 34.13 5.00 6.07
CA TYR A 453 35.15 5.94 6.54
C TYR A 453 34.49 7.27 6.81
N ASP A 454 33.56 7.28 7.76
CA ASP A 454 33.18 8.54 8.39
C ASP A 454 34.33 8.88 9.36
N GLU A 455 35.46 9.35 8.81
CA GLU A 455 36.69 9.70 9.54
C GLU A 455 36.45 10.78 10.61
N HIS A 456 35.27 11.40 10.62
CA HIS A 456 34.95 12.55 11.45
C HIS A 456 34.06 12.27 12.67
N ASN A 457 33.56 11.05 12.90
CA ASN A 457 32.48 10.88 13.89
C ASN A 457 32.57 9.72 14.89
N LEU A 458 33.66 8.98 14.93
CA LEU A 458 33.82 7.92 15.94
C LEU A 458 34.82 8.37 17.00
N GLU A 459 34.36 9.21 17.95
CA GLU A 459 35.06 9.48 19.22
C GLU A 459 35.46 8.19 19.94
N ASP A 460 34.82 7.08 19.59
CA ASP A 460 35.06 5.76 20.12
C ASP A 460 36.12 4.92 19.41
N GLY A 461 36.77 5.39 18.34
CA GLY A 461 37.83 4.64 17.65
C GLY A 461 37.43 3.25 17.12
N SER A 462 36.13 2.91 17.10
CA SER A 462 35.63 1.70 16.46
C SER A 462 35.65 1.91 14.95
N TYR A 463 36.01 0.87 14.18
CA TYR A 463 35.88 0.89 12.73
C TYR A 463 34.77 -0.07 12.35
N LYS A 464 33.84 0.39 11.52
CA LYS A 464 32.93 -0.52 10.84
C LYS A 464 33.70 -1.19 9.70
N ASN A 465 33.69 -2.51 9.67
CA ASN A 465 34.20 -3.25 8.52
C ASN A 465 33.45 -2.81 7.26
N GLY A 466 34.18 -2.69 6.15
CA GLY A 466 33.56 -2.53 4.85
C GLY A 466 32.93 -3.85 4.40
N TRP A 467 32.08 -3.79 3.38
CA TRP A 467 31.55 -4.97 2.75
C TRP A 467 31.52 -4.77 1.24
N ALA A 468 31.67 -5.83 0.47
CA ALA A 468 31.59 -5.76 -0.99
C ALA A 468 30.75 -6.93 -1.49
N LYS A 469 29.65 -6.62 -2.16
CA LYS A 469 28.79 -7.65 -2.73
C LYS A 469 29.26 -8.01 -4.13
N VAL A 470 29.41 -9.29 -4.38
CA VAL A 470 29.71 -9.86 -5.69
C VAL A 470 28.53 -10.70 -6.14
N SER A 471 28.12 -10.52 -7.39
CA SER A 471 27.02 -11.27 -7.99
C SER A 471 27.49 -11.89 -9.29
N ALA A 472 27.32 -13.19 -9.45
CA ALA A 472 27.58 -13.84 -10.73
C ALA A 472 26.59 -13.29 -11.78
N ASN A 473 27.06 -13.07 -13.00
CA ASN A 473 26.21 -12.72 -14.11
C ASN A 473 25.30 -13.92 -14.41
N PRO A 474 23.97 -13.76 -14.54
CA PRO A 474 23.07 -14.87 -14.87
C PRO A 474 23.44 -15.62 -16.16
N ARG A 475 24.15 -14.96 -17.08
CA ARG A 475 24.65 -15.54 -18.33
C ARG A 475 26.06 -16.13 -18.23
N SER A 476 26.72 -16.07 -17.08
CA SER A 476 28.05 -16.66 -16.91
C SER A 476 27.97 -18.17 -17.10
N GLU A 477 28.88 -18.69 -17.92
CA GLU A 477 29.09 -20.13 -18.04
C GLU A 477 30.05 -20.69 -16.98
N LEU A 478 30.62 -19.82 -16.14
CA LEU A 478 31.68 -20.16 -15.19
C LEU A 478 31.23 -20.02 -13.73
N LEU A 479 30.35 -19.05 -13.43
CA LEU A 479 29.98 -18.67 -12.07
C LEU A 479 28.46 -18.67 -11.86
N LYS A 480 28.02 -18.92 -10.63
CA LYS A 480 26.64 -18.72 -10.16
C LYS A 480 26.62 -18.17 -8.73
N GLY A 481 25.44 -17.75 -8.27
CA GLY A 481 25.23 -17.30 -6.90
C GLY A 481 25.79 -15.91 -6.61
N ASN A 482 25.88 -15.57 -5.33
CA ASN A 482 26.37 -14.28 -4.83
C ASN A 482 27.26 -14.52 -3.61
N ALA A 483 28.15 -13.58 -3.33
CA ALA A 483 29.01 -13.57 -2.15
C ALA A 483 29.12 -12.17 -1.56
N ASP A 484 29.14 -12.07 -0.23
CA ASP A 484 29.39 -10.83 0.49
C ASP A 484 30.77 -10.91 1.14
N PHE A 485 31.70 -10.09 0.65
CA PHE A 485 33.05 -10.00 1.20
C PHE A 485 33.06 -9.00 2.35
N THR A 486 33.76 -9.33 3.44
CA THR A 486 34.05 -8.39 4.53
C THR A 486 35.43 -7.80 4.32
N VAL A 487 35.50 -6.48 4.26
CA VAL A 487 36.75 -5.74 4.03
C VAL A 487 37.25 -5.20 5.36
N PHE A 488 38.29 -5.83 5.87
CA PHE A 488 39.01 -5.39 7.07
C PHE A 488 40.08 -4.38 6.67
N LYS A 489 40.12 -3.27 7.42
CA LYS A 489 41.27 -2.38 7.37
C LYS A 489 42.48 -3.13 7.91
N SER A 490 43.61 -3.06 7.22
CA SER A 490 44.85 -3.56 7.80
C SER A 490 45.16 -2.80 9.08
N THR A 491 45.34 -3.54 10.17
CA THR A 491 45.88 -3.03 11.42
C THR A 491 47.33 -2.63 11.21
N THR A 492 47.73 -1.49 11.78
CA THR A 492 49.14 -1.11 11.90
C THR A 492 49.69 -1.72 13.17
N LYS A 493 50.75 -2.55 13.07
CA LYS A 493 51.42 -3.04 14.26
C LYS A 493 52.02 -1.86 15.02
N LEU A 494 51.81 -1.80 16.34
CA LEU A 494 52.45 -0.77 17.15
C LEU A 494 53.98 -0.81 16.99
N SER A 495 54.56 -2.02 16.87
CA SER A 495 55.97 -2.23 16.59
C SER A 495 56.46 -1.52 15.33
N ASP A 496 55.61 -1.37 14.31
CA ASP A 496 55.95 -0.69 13.05
C ASP A 496 55.96 0.83 13.20
N LEU A 497 55.13 1.38 14.10
CA LEU A 497 55.08 2.81 14.40
C LEU A 497 56.27 3.27 15.24
N PHE A 498 56.80 2.38 16.05
CA PHE A 498 57.88 2.68 17.00
C PHE A 498 59.24 2.09 16.59
N LYS A 499 59.47 1.77 15.31
CA LYS A 499 60.77 1.25 14.84
C LYS A 499 61.90 2.27 15.05
N GLY A 500 62.91 1.92 15.88
CA GLY A 500 64.17 2.65 16.08
C GLY A 500 64.47 2.97 17.55
N ASP A 501 65.57 3.68 17.85
CA ASP A 501 65.91 4.20 19.20
C ASP A 501 64.93 5.29 19.72
N THR A 502 63.77 5.42 19.06
CA THR A 502 62.77 6.49 19.19
C THR A 502 61.53 6.07 19.98
N TYR A 503 61.60 5.00 20.79
CA TYR A 503 60.55 4.66 21.77
C TYR A 503 60.39 5.72 22.88
N GLU A 504 61.07 6.86 22.78
CA GLU A 504 60.99 7.96 23.71
C GLU A 504 60.00 9.01 23.20
N LEU A 505 58.83 9.09 23.83
CA LEU A 505 57.87 10.18 23.62
C LEU A 505 58.47 11.53 24.01
N GLY A 506 59.53 11.51 24.82
CA GLY A 506 60.13 12.69 25.42
C GLY A 506 59.28 13.22 26.57
N PRO A 507 59.40 14.53 26.89
CA PRO A 507 58.67 15.14 27.99
C PRO A 507 57.18 15.25 27.67
N ILE A 508 56.32 14.62 28.47
CA ILE A 508 54.86 14.69 28.36
C ILE A 508 54.26 15.49 29.53
N PRO A 509 53.17 16.25 29.31
CA PRO A 509 52.57 17.06 30.35
C PRO A 509 51.79 16.16 31.32
N MET A 510 52.35 15.90 32.52
CA MET A 510 51.73 15.06 33.56
C MET A 510 51.37 15.85 34.81
N LYS A 511 50.17 15.64 35.34
CA LYS A 511 49.77 16.18 36.66
C LYS A 511 50.45 15.44 37.81
N THR A 512 50.62 14.13 37.68
CA THR A 512 51.25 13.24 38.67
C THR A 512 52.63 12.76 38.20
N THR A 513 53.25 11.79 38.89
CA THR A 513 54.49 11.13 38.43
C THR A 513 54.22 10.02 37.40
N ILE A 514 53.03 9.43 37.42
CA ILE A 514 52.55 8.45 36.44
C ILE A 514 51.52 9.14 35.52
N PRO A 515 51.59 9.00 34.19
CA PRO A 515 50.65 9.62 33.29
C PRO A 515 49.31 8.89 33.27
N THR A 516 48.25 9.66 33.08
CA THR A 516 46.95 9.16 32.65
C THR A 516 46.98 8.74 31.18
N LYS A 517 45.97 7.97 30.74
CA LYS A 517 45.83 7.56 29.34
C LYS A 517 45.72 8.77 28.41
N GLU A 518 45.00 9.80 28.84
CA GLU A 518 44.80 11.05 28.12
C GLU A 518 46.11 11.82 27.94
N GLU A 519 46.95 11.87 28.98
CA GLU A 519 48.28 12.49 28.92
C GLU A 519 49.23 11.71 27.99
N LEU A 520 49.16 10.37 27.98
CA LEU A 520 49.90 9.54 27.03
C LEU A 520 49.46 9.77 25.58
N ILE A 521 48.16 9.95 25.32
CA ILE A 521 47.64 10.26 23.98
C ILE A 521 48.22 11.57 23.45
N ILE A 522 48.36 12.59 24.31
CA ILE A 522 49.00 13.85 23.94
C ILE A 522 50.46 13.60 23.52
N GLY A 523 51.21 12.81 24.30
CA GLY A 523 52.59 12.43 23.97
C GLY A 523 52.70 11.69 22.64
N LEU A 524 51.90 10.65 22.46
CA LEU A 524 51.83 9.85 21.24
C LEU A 524 51.52 10.71 20.00
N ASN A 525 50.52 11.57 20.10
CA ASN A 525 50.12 12.45 18.99
C ASN A 525 51.13 13.58 18.71
N SER A 526 51.91 13.98 19.72
CA SER A 526 52.98 14.96 19.52
C SER A 526 54.18 14.40 18.75
N LYS A 527 54.42 13.08 18.84
CA LYS A 527 55.48 12.39 18.13
C LYS A 527 55.08 11.75 16.81
N SER A 528 53.81 11.41 16.63
CA SER A 528 53.30 10.96 15.35
C SER A 528 53.47 12.07 14.31
N SER A 529 54.23 11.81 13.24
CA SER A 529 54.38 12.77 12.13
C SER A 529 53.02 13.13 11.53
N SER A 530 52.93 14.20 10.73
CA SER A 530 51.69 14.61 10.05
C SER A 530 51.10 13.53 9.10
N GLN A 531 51.80 12.42 8.86
CA GLN A 531 51.34 11.28 8.06
C GLN A 531 50.99 10.04 8.91
N SER A 532 51.14 10.11 10.23
CA SER A 532 50.90 8.99 11.13
C SER A 532 49.49 9.03 11.74
N PRO A 533 48.88 7.87 11.99
CA PRO A 533 47.52 7.78 12.54
C PRO A 533 47.39 8.45 13.94
N VAL A 534 46.44 9.38 14.11
CA VAL A 534 46.17 10.17 15.34
C VAL A 534 45.55 9.33 16.46
N PHE A 535 46.29 8.96 17.50
CA PHE A 535 45.82 8.16 18.63
C PHE A 535 44.61 8.79 19.33
N ALA A 536 43.59 7.99 19.60
CA ALA A 536 42.37 8.34 20.31
C ALA A 536 42.21 7.48 21.57
N GLN A 537 41.22 7.79 22.41
CA GLN A 537 41.04 7.13 23.70
C GLN A 537 40.79 5.62 23.61
N LYS A 538 40.24 5.12 22.50
CA LYS A 538 40.07 3.68 22.25
C LYS A 538 41.08 3.09 21.27
N SER A 539 42.13 3.82 20.91
CA SER A 539 43.19 3.32 20.03
C SER A 539 44.11 2.30 20.70
N PHE A 540 44.15 2.25 22.02
CA PHE A 540 44.95 1.28 22.76
C PHE A 540 44.39 1.06 24.17
N ASN A 541 44.75 -0.06 24.81
CA ASN A 541 44.64 -0.25 26.24
C ASN A 541 45.94 0.16 26.93
N LEU A 542 45.84 0.90 28.04
CA LEU A 542 47.00 1.15 28.91
C LEU A 542 47.11 -0.03 29.88
N ILE A 543 48.07 -0.92 29.62
CA ILE A 543 48.26 -2.14 30.41
C ILE A 543 48.97 -1.83 31.74
N SER A 544 50.02 -1.01 31.68
CA SER A 544 50.75 -0.54 32.87
C SER A 544 51.48 0.77 32.60
N ALA A 545 51.75 1.55 33.64
CA ALA A 545 52.56 2.77 33.58
C ALA A 545 53.33 3.00 34.89
N ASN A 546 54.53 3.58 34.81
CA ASN A 546 55.32 4.03 35.96
C ASN A 546 55.84 5.47 35.73
N GLU A 547 57.00 5.85 36.28
CA GLU A 547 57.50 7.23 36.12
C GLU A 547 58.17 7.51 34.77
N SER A 548 58.55 6.47 34.03
CA SER A 548 59.31 6.61 32.78
C SER A 548 58.88 5.69 31.65
N LYS A 549 57.97 4.73 31.90
CA LYS A 549 57.52 3.72 30.91
C LYS A 549 56.03 3.46 30.99
N ALA A 550 55.42 3.14 29.86
CA ALA A 550 54.07 2.59 29.78
C ALA A 550 54.03 1.44 28.78
N VAL A 551 53.24 0.41 29.10
CA VAL A 551 52.94 -0.70 28.19
C VAL A 551 51.55 -0.48 27.64
N ILE A 552 51.43 -0.42 26.32
CA ILE A 552 50.17 -0.20 25.62
C ILE A 552 49.87 -1.37 24.67
N GLU A 553 48.60 -1.76 24.58
CA GLU A 553 48.11 -2.77 23.64
C GLU A 553 47.24 -2.10 22.59
N GLY A 554 47.58 -2.25 21.31
CA GLY A 554 46.87 -1.64 20.19
C GLY A 554 45.45 -2.15 20.06
N LEU A 555 44.52 -1.24 19.78
CA LEU A 555 43.12 -1.52 19.50
C LEU A 555 42.67 -0.87 18.19
N GLY A 556 41.63 -1.43 17.57
CA GLY A 556 41.01 -0.90 16.36
C GLY A 556 41.96 -0.96 15.17
N ARG A 557 42.52 0.18 14.77
CA ARG A 557 43.51 0.25 13.68
C ARG A 557 44.93 -0.12 14.09
N PHE A 558 45.15 -0.39 15.37
CA PHE A 558 46.44 -0.80 15.90
C PHE A 558 46.37 -2.24 16.41
N GLU A 559 47.47 -2.99 16.26
CA GLU A 559 47.61 -4.33 16.85
C GLU A 559 48.98 -4.49 17.53
N GLY A 560 49.07 -5.49 18.40
CA GLY A 560 50.29 -5.79 19.16
C GLY A 560 50.39 -5.04 20.49
N THR A 561 51.44 -5.32 21.26
CA THR A 561 51.75 -4.68 22.54
C THR A 561 53.12 -4.02 22.45
N GLU A 562 53.26 -2.80 22.94
CA GLU A 562 54.52 -2.06 22.92
C GLU A 562 54.82 -1.33 24.23
N THR A 563 56.11 -1.19 24.52
CA THR A 563 56.61 -0.39 25.66
C THR A 563 57.11 0.95 25.17
N ILE A 564 56.49 2.02 25.64
CA ILE A 564 56.85 3.40 25.34
C ILE A 564 57.57 4.02 26.54
N ASN A 565 58.66 4.74 26.29
CA ASN A 565 59.39 5.51 27.28
C ASN A 565 58.95 6.98 27.23
N TYR A 566 58.93 7.66 28.37
CA TYR A 566 58.60 9.08 28.49
C TYR A 566 59.32 9.71 29.69
N SER A 567 59.28 11.04 29.75
CA SER A 567 59.71 11.80 30.92
C SER A 567 58.63 12.82 31.32
N LYS A 568 58.65 13.24 32.58
CA LYS A 568 57.78 14.34 33.04
C LYS A 568 58.25 15.65 32.44
N ALA A 569 57.37 16.34 31.71
CA ALA A 569 57.64 17.70 31.30
C ALA A 569 57.90 18.59 32.53
N PRO A 570 58.84 19.54 32.45
CA PRO A 570 59.06 20.50 33.53
C PRO A 570 57.77 21.26 33.85
N ASP A 571 57.67 21.80 35.08
CA ASP A 571 56.50 22.57 35.49
C ASP A 571 56.22 23.71 34.50
N LYS A 572 55.00 23.73 33.97
CA LYS A 572 54.60 24.72 32.96
C LYS A 572 54.68 26.12 33.52
N ILE A 573 55.24 27.04 32.74
CA ILE A 573 55.33 28.43 33.12
C ILE A 573 54.04 29.15 32.70
N ASN A 574 53.39 29.84 33.64
CA ASN A 574 52.18 30.59 33.33
C ASN A 574 52.51 31.84 32.48
N LEU A 575 51.89 31.95 31.29
CA LEU A 575 52.10 33.05 30.35
C LEU A 575 51.95 34.42 30.99
N SER A 576 50.96 34.62 31.86
CA SER A 576 50.70 35.91 32.50
C SER A 576 51.77 36.31 33.52
N LYS A 577 52.56 35.34 34.02
CA LYS A 577 53.69 35.58 34.92
C LYS A 577 54.97 35.92 34.16
N VAL A 578 55.12 35.39 32.94
CA VAL A 578 56.31 35.59 32.10
C VAL A 578 56.21 36.87 31.29
N VAL A 579 55.06 37.09 30.65
CA VAL A 579 54.83 38.25 29.80
C VAL A 579 54.38 39.42 30.67
N THR A 580 55.35 40.06 31.30
CA THR A 580 55.11 41.17 32.25
C THR A 580 54.71 42.46 31.55
N ASN A 581 55.30 42.75 30.39
CA ASN A 581 54.86 43.83 29.49
C ASN A 581 53.85 43.30 28.47
N LYS A 582 52.59 43.71 28.65
CA LYS A 582 51.46 43.36 27.78
C LYS A 582 51.40 44.18 26.50
N ASN A 583 52.13 45.29 26.41
CA ASN A 583 52.24 46.11 25.21
C ASN A 583 53.50 45.75 24.43
N LEU A 584 53.34 45.04 23.31
CA LEU A 584 54.47 44.56 22.51
C LEU A 584 55.08 45.63 21.59
N GLY A 585 54.47 46.82 21.53
CA GLY A 585 54.87 47.88 20.61
C GLY A 585 54.51 47.55 19.17
N VAL A 586 55.47 47.67 18.24
CA VAL A 586 55.25 47.37 16.83
C VAL A 586 55.50 45.88 16.56
N VAL A 587 54.51 45.17 16.00
CA VAL A 587 54.66 43.81 15.48
C VAL A 587 54.77 43.90 13.96
N ASN A 588 55.92 43.49 13.41
CA ASN A 588 56.15 43.49 11.97
C ASN A 588 55.68 42.16 11.36
N GLY A 589 54.79 42.23 10.39
CA GLY A 589 54.28 41.06 9.68
C GLY A 589 55.27 40.48 8.69
N ALA A 590 55.38 39.16 8.64
CA ALA A 590 56.11 38.48 7.56
C ALA A 590 55.34 38.51 6.22
N TYR A 591 54.03 38.81 6.26
CA TYR A 591 53.12 38.76 5.12
C TYR A 591 52.33 40.07 4.96
N THR A 592 51.66 40.22 3.83
CA THR A 592 50.81 41.38 3.48
C THR A 592 49.40 41.30 4.08
N THR A 593 49.14 40.31 4.96
CA THR A 593 47.83 40.09 5.58
C THR A 593 47.45 41.25 6.49
N PRO A 594 46.16 41.62 6.61
CA PRO A 594 45.76 42.76 7.43
C PRO A 594 45.93 42.52 8.93
N ASN A 595 46.02 41.27 9.40
CA ASN A 595 46.19 40.89 10.80
C ASN A 595 47.48 40.06 10.99
N PRO A 596 48.09 40.07 12.19
CA PRO A 596 49.33 39.31 12.46
C PRO A 596 49.08 37.81 12.48
N MET A 597 49.99 37.03 11.91
CA MET A 597 50.00 35.58 12.13
C MET A 597 50.49 35.25 13.54
N LEU A 598 50.17 34.05 14.04
CA LEU A 598 50.67 33.56 15.34
C LEU A 598 52.19 33.68 15.44
N LYS A 599 52.88 33.31 14.35
CA LYS A 599 54.33 33.42 14.24
C LYS A 599 54.85 34.86 14.38
N ASP A 600 54.14 35.87 13.88
CA ASP A 600 54.56 37.28 13.97
C ASP A 600 54.58 37.75 15.44
N VAL A 601 53.54 37.42 16.21
CA VAL A 601 53.44 37.78 17.63
C VAL A 601 54.42 36.98 18.48
N VAL A 602 54.58 35.69 18.20
CA VAL A 602 55.54 34.83 18.90
C VAL A 602 56.98 35.29 18.66
N ASN A 603 57.33 35.70 17.43
CA ASN A 603 58.63 36.30 17.14
C ASN A 603 58.88 37.54 18.01
N ARG A 604 57.89 38.43 18.12
CA ARG A 604 58.00 39.64 18.91
C ARG A 604 58.14 39.34 20.42
N LEU A 605 57.41 38.36 20.93
CA LEU A 605 57.60 37.89 22.31
C LEU A 605 59.01 37.32 22.52
N ASN A 606 59.53 36.58 21.54
CA ASN A 606 60.88 36.03 21.62
C ASN A 606 61.97 37.12 21.66
N GLU A 607 61.79 38.23 20.93
CA GLU A 607 62.69 39.39 21.00
C GLU A 607 62.67 40.06 22.37
N LEU A 608 61.49 40.20 22.97
CA LEU A 608 61.31 40.86 24.27
C LEU A 608 61.73 39.98 25.44
N TYR A 609 61.63 38.66 25.27
CA TYR A 609 61.82 37.67 26.34
C TYR A 609 62.68 36.48 25.88
N PRO A 610 63.94 36.71 25.44
CA PRO A 610 64.77 35.68 24.79
C PRO A 610 65.07 34.47 25.69
N LYS A 611 65.05 34.65 27.02
CA LYS A 611 65.27 33.56 27.99
C LYS A 611 64.25 32.42 27.87
N TYR A 612 63.04 32.69 27.39
CA TYR A 612 61.95 31.69 27.37
C TYR A 612 61.82 30.98 26.01
N ASP A 613 62.51 31.46 24.97
CA ASP A 613 62.57 30.82 23.66
C ASP A 613 61.18 30.48 23.07
N PHE A 614 60.29 31.46 23.10
CA PHE A 614 58.91 31.35 22.59
C PHE A 614 58.88 30.84 21.14
N LEU A 615 59.92 31.13 20.35
CA LEU A 615 59.99 30.77 18.95
C LEU A 615 60.16 29.26 18.71
N LYS A 616 60.97 28.56 19.51
CA LYS A 616 61.07 27.08 19.41
C LYS A 616 59.76 26.39 19.72
N ASN A 617 58.89 27.04 20.48
CA ASN A 617 57.66 26.47 21.01
C ASN A 617 56.40 27.13 20.42
N TYR A 618 56.50 27.80 19.27
CA TYR A 618 55.37 28.59 18.74
C TYR A 618 54.12 27.74 18.43
N THR A 619 54.29 26.44 18.16
CA THR A 619 53.20 25.48 17.91
C THR A 619 52.38 25.18 19.16
N GLU A 620 52.88 25.54 20.34
CA GLU A 620 52.19 25.39 21.62
C GLU A 620 51.17 26.48 21.91
N PHE A 621 51.07 27.50 21.05
CA PHE A 621 50.15 28.61 21.24
C PHE A 621 48.97 28.57 20.26
N SER A 622 47.85 29.14 20.69
CA SER A 622 46.69 29.43 19.87
C SER A 622 46.12 30.81 20.23
N TRP A 623 45.14 31.26 19.46
CA TRP A 623 44.36 32.47 19.78
C TRP A 623 43.10 32.10 20.56
N GLU A 624 42.71 32.95 21.50
CA GLU A 624 41.34 33.01 22.00
C GLU A 624 40.63 34.16 21.30
N GLY A 625 39.65 33.81 20.45
CA GLY A 625 38.97 34.75 19.56
C GLY A 625 39.78 35.12 18.30
N SER A 626 39.47 36.28 17.71
CA SER A 626 40.14 36.79 16.51
C SER A 626 41.34 37.68 16.84
N ASN A 627 42.43 37.51 16.08
CA ASN A 627 43.62 38.36 16.10
C ASN A 627 43.33 39.71 15.40
N LYS A 628 43.50 40.82 16.12
CA LYS A 628 43.25 42.18 15.60
C LYS A 628 44.56 42.91 15.37
N LYS A 629 44.55 43.96 14.54
CA LYS A 629 45.71 44.86 14.33
C LYS A 629 46.24 45.51 15.61
N THR A 630 45.39 45.61 16.64
CA THR A 630 45.68 46.33 17.89
C THR A 630 45.96 45.41 19.08
N GLY A 631 45.80 44.08 18.94
CA GLY A 631 45.95 43.16 20.05
C GLY A 631 45.32 41.78 19.84
N CYS A 632 45.59 40.87 20.77
CA CYS A 632 45.05 39.51 20.80
C CYS A 632 45.09 38.91 22.21
N VAL A 633 44.44 37.77 22.40
CA VAL A 633 44.63 36.90 23.57
C VAL A 633 45.41 35.67 23.11
N LEU A 634 46.66 35.56 23.57
CA LEU A 634 47.52 34.41 23.31
C LEU A 634 47.26 33.35 24.39
N VAL A 635 46.95 32.13 23.97
CA VAL A 635 46.63 31.02 24.86
C VAL A 635 47.66 29.92 24.67
N ALA A 636 48.18 29.38 25.77
CA ALA A 636 48.92 28.12 25.73
C ALA A 636 47.93 26.98 25.49
N LYS A 637 48.13 26.21 24.42
CA LYS A 637 47.33 25.02 24.13
C LYS A 637 47.38 24.07 25.33
N SER A 638 46.32 23.29 25.54
CA SER A 638 46.31 22.23 26.55
C SER A 638 47.48 21.25 26.38
N THR A 639 47.91 21.04 25.13
CA THR A 639 49.05 20.20 24.74
C THR A 639 50.42 20.85 24.89
N SER A 640 50.50 22.14 25.27
CA SER A 640 51.77 22.83 25.53
C SER A 640 52.52 22.12 26.66
N ILE A 641 53.81 21.80 26.46
CA ILE A 641 54.64 21.20 27.51
C ILE A 641 55.41 22.26 28.30
N HIS A 642 55.53 23.48 27.77
CA HIS A 642 56.31 24.56 28.40
C HIS A 642 55.43 25.62 29.09
N TYR A 643 54.19 25.82 28.63
CA TYR A 643 53.39 27.00 28.99
C TYR A 643 51.98 26.65 29.46
N THR A 644 51.41 27.49 30.32
CA THR A 644 50.00 27.42 30.73
C THR A 644 49.36 28.80 30.79
N GLY A 645 48.03 28.85 30.87
CA GLY A 645 47.25 30.09 30.97
C GLY A 645 47.13 30.84 29.64
N ASN A 646 46.71 32.09 29.76
CA ASN A 646 46.58 33.02 28.64
C ASN A 646 47.14 34.40 29.01
N VAL A 647 47.38 35.22 28.00
CA VAL A 647 47.79 36.61 28.18
C VAL A 647 47.16 37.50 27.12
N THR A 648 46.55 38.60 27.56
CA THR A 648 46.05 39.66 26.67
C THR A 648 47.18 40.60 26.29
N LEU A 649 47.40 40.76 24.99
CA LEU A 649 48.49 41.51 24.40
C LEU A 649 47.93 42.68 23.58
N THR A 650 48.57 43.84 23.66
CA THR A 650 48.30 45.01 22.82
C THR A 650 49.52 45.33 21.96
N TYR A 651 49.31 45.75 20.72
CA TYR A 651 50.39 46.13 19.79
C TYR A 651 49.86 46.96 18.64
N THR A 652 50.76 47.53 17.84
CA THR A 652 50.45 48.09 16.52
C THR A 652 51.03 47.18 15.45
N TYR A 653 50.18 46.50 14.67
CA TYR A 653 50.64 45.63 13.59
C TYR A 653 50.99 46.42 12.32
N LYS A 654 52.21 46.20 11.80
CA LYS A 654 52.65 46.71 10.50
C LYS A 654 52.83 45.53 9.53
N PRO A 655 51.88 45.31 8.59
CA PRO A 655 52.05 44.26 7.59
C PRO A 655 53.25 44.53 6.69
N LYS A 656 53.82 43.49 6.09
CA LYS A 656 54.90 43.62 5.11
C LYS A 656 54.39 44.49 3.96
N SER A 657 55.15 45.52 3.57
CA SER A 657 54.83 46.32 2.38
C SER A 657 54.80 45.41 1.15
N LYS A 658 53.83 45.61 0.25
CA LYS A 658 53.90 45.02 -1.09
C LYS A 658 55.12 45.63 -1.78
N GLY A 659 56.19 44.85 -1.85
CA GLY A 659 57.38 45.18 -2.64
C GLY A 659 57.11 44.97 -4.12
#